data_AF-A0A832ST53-F1
#
_entry.id   AF-A0A832ST53-F1
#
_cell.length_a   1.000
_cell.length_b   1.000
_cell.length_c   1.000
_cell.angle_alpha   90.00
_cell.angle_beta   90.00
_cell.angle_gamma   90.00
#
_symmetry.space_group_name_H-M   'P 1'
#
loop_
_entity.id
_entity.type
_entity.pdbx_description
1 polymer ?
#
loop_
_entity_poly.entity_id
_entity_poly.type
_entity_poly.pdbx_seq_one_letter_code
_entity_poly.pdbx_strand_id
1 'polypeptide(L)'
;MIEINPLVVKNYGDLLGVKTVNNRQVSVEGLIEELVREFRDEINRVIRARREWLNDKRPVRVKGAFPHWEEKFVDADGNVRTFREIVQGLIDNLLDRDSPLRWGLNWNTPVPDDLHPLKNPGLEITGPWYPMSRAIHQINADVASMMEDEEDASPAWYIPRGSGRAVAAVWEARRVVNRVLRGEVPQPYYEGGKEYRIKKPRDKWPTLIHRVPGLHILDFDIRVDGKPAPAIITSIVIYTVNNYDLLKRAGSGVYFYIPKVQTPDEALVIEKILRRVEDRLGLKRGELKIAMLYEEARAGLYLPVIFWIWRERLVKSNNGRWDYLGSLIEMWKDEAVYPDPQNITMTHPIMMAYQKWNALLCLMAGLDRGGRLNAAPVGGMAAVMLYRPDDPYQRNRFNARALRAIWLDKLRERLIGLIFLTEEPVRKVTLNDILKGRVKGRLFDLFRQSWVATPEESYVKAGNEPLRASLEELQQLINRPVKFVEVDGVKIPAVDSGLTEQERQLFIKLGLIDEDGNITPWVIRPDMLDTPEKLLNNPELWGGKDLWSALFEPPKGDITAEHIQHAFYMAANYGFQLLNGNLAAAIDDYELGQRFMNDLATYRIFSTWLWTLLRHKAVITKDGAFKGPARTSLGVIPAEDRVKIPAGTPFTEELFDKLWDLHMEWTLAFYDDLDIIAAERILTRFTDRVKRAIAEAYRAGPFRYQSPRETAKKIAEVITEEELEKAVVENQPRFDRSFAPVIMEILKTKLKSPMYLQHSGRLIMALAPLPDEERDLALKALFTPREEVERLVREGRLRPQVLELYDYIHDNR
;
A
#
# COMPACT_ATOMS: atom_id res chain seq x y z
N MET A 1 -1.17 -29.14 -20.30
CA MET A 1 -0.40 -28.29 -21.21
C MET A 1 -0.59 -26.84 -20.78
N ILE A 2 0.41 -25.98 -20.99
CA ILE A 2 0.24 -24.53 -20.80
C ILE A 2 -0.55 -23.93 -21.98
N GLU A 3 -1.49 -23.06 -21.65
CA GLU A 3 -2.34 -22.32 -22.57
C GLU A 3 -2.25 -20.83 -22.21
N ILE A 4 -1.88 -20.00 -23.17
CA ILE A 4 -1.78 -18.55 -22.99
C ILE A 4 -2.85 -17.90 -23.86
N ASN A 5 -3.52 -16.89 -23.33
CA ASN A 5 -4.49 -16.07 -24.06
C ASN A 5 -3.92 -15.69 -25.46
N PRO A 6 -4.57 -16.06 -26.57
CA PRO A 6 -4.05 -15.79 -27.91
C PRO A 6 -3.76 -14.31 -28.20
N LEU A 7 -4.51 -13.40 -27.56
CA LEU A 7 -4.27 -11.96 -27.67
C LEU A 7 -3.00 -11.53 -26.93
N VAL A 8 -2.67 -12.19 -25.82
CA VAL A 8 -1.40 -11.98 -25.13
C VAL A 8 -0.25 -12.44 -26.01
N VAL A 9 -0.34 -13.65 -26.57
CA VAL A 9 0.69 -14.19 -27.49
C VAL A 9 0.89 -13.26 -28.70
N LYS A 10 -0.22 -12.78 -29.29
CA LYS A 10 -0.18 -11.88 -30.45
C LYS A 10 0.44 -10.51 -30.14
N ASN A 11 0.11 -9.92 -28.99
CA ASN A 11 0.45 -8.52 -28.68
C ASN A 11 1.71 -8.36 -27.82
N TYR A 12 2.12 -9.40 -27.10
CA TYR A 12 3.23 -9.42 -26.13
C TYR A 12 4.13 -10.64 -26.27
N GLY A 13 4.20 -11.24 -27.46
CA GLY A 13 5.09 -12.38 -27.74
C GLY A 13 6.57 -12.09 -27.49
N ASP A 14 6.97 -10.81 -27.44
CA ASP A 14 8.31 -10.37 -27.07
C ASP A 14 8.68 -10.67 -25.60
N LEU A 15 7.69 -10.82 -24.71
CA LEU A 15 7.89 -11.23 -23.31
C LEU A 15 7.93 -12.75 -23.13
N LEU A 16 7.57 -13.50 -24.17
CA LEU A 16 7.41 -14.96 -24.18
C LEU A 16 8.54 -15.65 -24.98
N GLY A 17 8.48 -16.97 -25.11
CA GLY A 17 9.43 -17.79 -25.86
C GLY A 17 10.75 -18.09 -25.13
N VAL A 18 11.71 -18.63 -25.89
CA VAL A 18 13.04 -18.97 -25.40
C VAL A 18 13.91 -17.71 -25.28
N LYS A 19 14.46 -17.48 -24.09
CA LYS A 19 15.43 -16.42 -23.80
C LYS A 19 16.78 -17.01 -23.40
N THR A 20 17.83 -16.25 -23.60
CA THR A 20 19.15 -16.53 -23.00
C THR A 20 19.33 -15.67 -21.78
N VAL A 21 19.54 -16.29 -20.62
CA VAL A 21 19.73 -15.63 -19.33
C VAL A 21 20.90 -16.28 -18.64
N ASN A 22 21.89 -15.49 -18.20
CA ASN A 22 23.09 -16.02 -17.53
C ASN A 22 23.72 -17.19 -18.32
N ASN A 23 23.82 -17.03 -19.65
CA ASN A 23 24.34 -18.02 -20.60
C ASN A 23 23.55 -19.35 -20.69
N ARG A 24 22.31 -19.40 -20.21
CA ARG A 24 21.42 -20.57 -20.33
C ARG A 24 20.19 -20.23 -21.16
N GLN A 25 19.74 -21.17 -21.99
CA GLN A 25 18.48 -21.05 -22.70
C GLN A 25 17.32 -21.54 -21.82
N VAL A 26 16.29 -20.71 -21.67
CA VAL A 26 15.08 -21.03 -20.89
C VAL A 26 13.85 -20.55 -21.65
N SER A 27 12.85 -21.42 -21.82
CA SER A 27 11.52 -21.03 -22.29
C SER A 27 10.73 -20.45 -21.10
N VAL A 28 10.20 -19.24 -21.28
CA VAL A 28 9.35 -18.57 -20.28
C VAL A 28 8.14 -19.45 -19.94
N GLU A 29 7.43 -19.93 -20.97
CA GLU A 29 6.25 -20.78 -20.86
C GLU A 29 6.58 -22.13 -20.24
N GLY A 30 7.68 -22.76 -20.67
CA GLY A 30 8.12 -24.04 -20.13
C GLY A 30 8.48 -23.96 -18.65
N LEU A 31 9.15 -22.88 -18.22
CA LEU A 31 9.46 -22.66 -16.81
C LEU A 31 8.20 -22.36 -15.99
N ILE A 32 7.25 -21.58 -16.52
CA ILE A 32 5.95 -21.38 -15.87
C ILE A 32 5.22 -22.72 -15.72
N GLU A 33 5.12 -23.53 -16.79
CA GLU A 33 4.43 -24.82 -16.75
C GLU A 33 5.03 -25.76 -15.71
N GLU A 34 6.36 -25.86 -15.65
CA GLU A 34 7.08 -26.64 -14.64
C GLU A 34 6.76 -26.19 -13.22
N LEU A 35 6.96 -24.90 -12.92
CA LEU A 35 6.78 -24.36 -11.57
C LEU A 35 5.32 -24.45 -11.13
N VAL A 36 4.38 -24.22 -12.04
CA VAL A 36 2.95 -24.35 -11.72
C VAL A 36 2.60 -25.81 -11.42
N ARG A 37 3.10 -26.77 -12.19
CA ARG A 37 2.88 -28.20 -11.88
C ARG A 37 3.50 -28.62 -10.56
N GLU A 38 4.67 -28.09 -10.23
CA GLU A 38 5.37 -28.43 -9.00
C GLU A 38 4.71 -27.82 -7.76
N PHE A 39 4.29 -26.56 -7.82
CA PHE A 39 3.92 -25.80 -6.62
C PHE A 39 2.43 -25.47 -6.47
N ARG A 40 1.58 -25.69 -7.48
CA ARG A 40 0.13 -25.36 -7.42
C ARG A 40 -0.56 -25.99 -6.21
N ASP A 41 -0.33 -27.28 -5.96
CA ASP A 41 -1.00 -27.98 -4.87
C ASP A 41 -0.55 -27.46 -3.50
N GLU A 42 0.74 -27.14 -3.35
CA GLU A 42 1.27 -26.54 -2.13
C GLU A 42 0.72 -25.13 -1.91
N ILE A 43 0.63 -24.30 -2.97
CA ILE A 43 -0.01 -22.97 -2.93
C ILE A 43 -1.49 -23.08 -2.53
N ASN A 44 -2.24 -24.00 -3.16
CA ASN A 44 -3.64 -24.22 -2.85
C ASN A 44 -3.84 -24.65 -1.39
N ARG A 45 -3.00 -25.58 -0.90
CA ARG A 45 -3.01 -26.04 0.50
C ARG A 45 -2.82 -24.88 1.48
N VAL A 46 -1.79 -24.05 1.29
CA VAL A 46 -1.52 -22.96 2.24
C VAL A 46 -2.60 -21.88 2.20
N ILE A 47 -3.18 -21.63 1.02
CA ILE A 47 -4.25 -20.65 0.86
C ILE A 47 -5.56 -21.14 1.49
N ARG A 48 -5.88 -22.42 1.32
CA ARG A 48 -6.99 -23.05 2.04
C ARG A 48 -6.80 -22.99 3.55
N ALA A 49 -5.59 -23.26 4.04
CA ALA A 49 -5.26 -23.17 5.47
C ALA A 49 -5.41 -21.73 6.03
N ARG A 50 -5.20 -20.68 5.22
CA ARG A 50 -5.55 -19.30 5.61
C ARG A 50 -7.05 -19.17 5.85
N ARG A 51 -7.88 -19.65 4.92
CA ARG A 51 -9.35 -19.59 4.99
C ARG A 51 -9.90 -20.40 6.17
N GLU A 52 -9.35 -21.60 6.39
CA GLU A 52 -9.70 -22.45 7.54
C GLU A 52 -9.40 -21.74 8.86
N TRP A 53 -8.22 -21.12 9.01
CA TRP A 53 -7.86 -20.36 10.21
C TRP A 53 -8.77 -19.15 10.43
N LEU A 54 -9.11 -18.42 9.36
CA LEU A 54 -10.00 -17.26 9.44
C LEU A 54 -11.43 -17.65 9.87
N ASN A 55 -11.86 -18.86 9.52
CA ASN A 55 -13.17 -19.42 9.87
C ASN A 55 -13.19 -20.18 11.21
N ASP A 56 -12.01 -20.49 11.77
CA ASP A 56 -11.87 -21.15 13.07
C ASP A 56 -12.53 -20.30 14.18
N LYS A 57 -13.39 -20.96 14.96
CA LYS A 57 -14.20 -20.35 16.04
C LYS A 57 -13.56 -20.43 17.41
N ARG A 58 -12.38 -21.05 17.54
CA ARG A 58 -11.60 -20.97 18.77
C ARG A 58 -11.24 -19.51 19.07
N PRO A 59 -11.18 -19.12 20.36
CA PRO A 59 -10.82 -17.76 20.74
C PRO A 59 -9.53 -17.28 20.08
N VAL A 60 -9.44 -15.99 19.70
CA VAL A 60 -8.23 -15.40 19.07
C VAL A 60 -6.98 -15.65 19.90
N ARG A 61 -7.10 -15.61 21.23
CA ARG A 61 -6.02 -15.96 22.18
C ARG A 61 -5.48 -17.37 22.02
N VAL A 62 -6.28 -18.29 21.48
CA VAL A 62 -5.91 -19.70 21.26
C VAL A 62 -5.48 -19.90 19.81
N LYS A 63 -6.31 -19.54 18.82
CA LYS A 63 -5.98 -19.76 17.39
C LYS A 63 -4.88 -18.85 16.87
N GLY A 64 -4.69 -17.69 17.48
CA GLY A 64 -3.68 -16.70 17.14
C GLY A 64 -2.53 -16.65 18.14
N ALA A 65 -2.28 -17.71 18.93
CA ALA A 65 -1.15 -17.76 19.84
C ALA A 65 0.20 -17.86 19.09
N PHE A 66 1.29 -17.45 19.74
CA PHE A 66 2.63 -17.81 19.25
C PHE A 66 2.79 -19.33 19.19
N PRO A 67 3.63 -19.85 18.27
CA PRO A 67 3.93 -21.28 18.18
C PRO A 67 4.39 -21.85 19.52
N HIS A 68 4.09 -23.13 19.75
CA HIS A 68 4.68 -23.82 20.90
C HIS A 68 6.20 -23.92 20.70
N TRP A 69 6.98 -23.84 21.79
CA TRP A 69 8.44 -23.83 21.69
C TRP A 69 9.03 -25.05 20.98
N GLU A 70 8.39 -26.21 21.15
CA GLU A 70 8.76 -27.50 20.54
C GLU A 70 8.15 -27.72 19.14
N GLU A 71 7.33 -26.79 18.65
CA GLU A 71 6.79 -26.85 17.29
C GLU A 71 7.93 -26.75 16.28
N LYS A 72 7.93 -27.63 15.29
CA LYS A 72 9.02 -27.80 14.33
C LYS A 72 8.69 -27.15 12.99
N PHE A 73 9.68 -26.46 12.44
CA PHE A 73 9.61 -25.84 11.13
C PHE A 73 10.72 -26.38 10.23
N VAL A 74 10.45 -26.38 8.92
CA VAL A 74 11.35 -26.88 7.90
C VAL A 74 11.72 -25.73 6.95
N ASP A 75 13.00 -25.61 6.61
CA ASP A 75 13.43 -24.70 5.53
C ASP A 75 13.48 -25.41 4.17
N ALA A 76 13.87 -24.67 3.13
CA ALA A 76 13.97 -25.19 1.78
C ALA A 76 15.14 -26.17 1.56
N ASP A 77 16.04 -26.35 2.54
CA ASP A 77 17.11 -27.36 2.52
C ASP A 77 16.69 -28.64 3.26
N GLY A 78 15.48 -28.66 3.86
CA GLY A 78 14.98 -29.79 4.65
C GLY A 78 15.51 -29.79 6.10
N ASN A 79 16.20 -28.73 6.53
CA ASN A 79 16.62 -28.63 7.93
C ASN A 79 15.39 -28.46 8.80
N VAL A 80 15.38 -29.13 9.95
CA VAL A 80 14.30 -29.04 10.93
C VAL A 80 14.82 -28.32 12.17
N ARG A 81 14.12 -27.28 12.60
CA ARG A 81 14.38 -26.59 13.88
C ARG A 81 13.09 -26.34 14.63
N THR A 82 13.15 -26.37 15.96
CA THR A 82 12.02 -25.95 16.79
C THR A 82 11.87 -24.43 16.78
N PHE A 83 10.69 -23.92 17.15
CA PHE A 83 10.49 -22.47 17.32
C PHE A 83 11.52 -21.88 18.29
N ARG A 84 11.79 -22.59 19.39
CA ARG A 84 12.78 -22.18 20.39
C ARG A 84 14.17 -22.08 19.78
N GLU A 85 14.62 -23.07 19.01
CA GLU A 85 15.94 -23.06 18.38
C GLU A 85 16.10 -21.92 17.38
N ILE A 86 15.06 -21.62 16.61
CA ILE A 86 15.06 -20.51 15.65
C ILE A 86 15.19 -19.18 16.39
N VAL A 87 14.38 -18.94 17.43
CA VAL A 87 14.42 -17.70 18.21
C VAL A 87 15.74 -17.58 18.99
N GLN A 88 16.22 -18.66 19.59
CA GLN A 88 17.53 -18.68 20.26
C GLN A 88 18.66 -18.32 19.29
N GLY A 89 18.62 -18.85 18.05
CA GLY A 89 19.61 -18.51 17.04
C GLY A 89 19.66 -17.03 16.65
N LEU A 90 18.53 -16.32 16.71
CA LEU A 90 18.48 -14.86 16.52
C LEU A 90 19.10 -14.11 17.70
N ILE A 91 18.78 -14.54 18.92
CA ILE A 91 19.33 -13.98 20.16
C ILE A 91 20.85 -14.16 20.18
N ASP A 92 21.32 -15.36 19.84
CA ASP A 92 22.74 -15.68 19.74
C ASP A 92 23.42 -14.80 18.68
N ASN A 93 22.74 -14.50 17.57
CA ASN A 93 23.29 -13.60 16.55
C ASN A 93 23.41 -12.15 17.03
N LEU A 94 22.40 -11.63 17.74
CA LEU A 94 22.43 -10.27 18.30
C LEU A 94 23.52 -10.11 19.36
N LEU A 95 23.62 -11.10 20.25
CA LEU A 95 24.55 -11.08 21.39
C LEU A 95 25.95 -11.61 21.02
N ASP A 96 26.21 -11.84 19.74
CA ASP A 96 27.46 -12.39 19.19
C ASP A 96 27.95 -13.65 19.92
N ARG A 97 27.01 -14.53 20.28
CA ARG A 97 27.31 -15.82 20.91
C ARG A 97 27.65 -16.83 19.82
N ASP A 98 28.82 -17.45 19.92
CA ASP A 98 29.19 -18.55 19.03
C ASP A 98 28.42 -19.81 19.43
N SER A 99 27.50 -20.23 18.56
CA SER A 99 26.52 -21.28 18.82
C SER A 99 26.11 -21.93 17.50
N PRO A 100 25.86 -23.25 17.47
CA PRO A 100 25.37 -23.94 16.27
C PRO A 100 23.96 -23.48 15.86
N LEU A 101 23.22 -22.86 16.78
CA LEU A 101 21.90 -22.29 16.51
C LEU A 101 21.99 -20.94 15.81
N ARG A 102 23.10 -20.20 15.95
CA ARG A 102 23.28 -18.85 15.40
C ARG A 102 22.97 -18.84 13.89
N TRP A 103 22.10 -17.93 13.48
CA TRP A 103 21.78 -17.69 12.08
C TRP A 103 21.53 -16.20 11.83
N GLY A 104 21.71 -15.78 10.59
CA GLY A 104 21.47 -14.40 10.15
C GLY A 104 21.18 -14.32 8.65
N LEU A 105 20.77 -13.13 8.22
CA LEU A 105 20.37 -12.84 6.85
C LEU A 105 21.59 -12.58 5.95
N ASN A 106 21.53 -13.09 4.72
CA ASN A 106 22.47 -12.85 3.63
C ASN A 106 23.93 -13.20 3.93
N TRP A 107 24.18 -14.29 4.66
CA TRP A 107 25.56 -14.76 4.93
C TRP A 107 26.25 -15.38 3.70
N ASN A 108 25.48 -15.97 2.78
CA ASN A 108 26.04 -16.67 1.62
C ASN A 108 26.21 -15.75 0.41
N THR A 109 25.20 -14.91 0.13
CA THR A 109 25.21 -13.98 -1.01
C THR A 109 25.07 -12.55 -0.50
N PRO A 110 26.07 -11.68 -0.72
CA PRO A 110 26.05 -10.29 -0.26
C PRO A 110 24.83 -9.50 -0.74
N VAL A 111 24.47 -8.47 0.02
CA VAL A 111 23.43 -7.52 -0.37
C VAL A 111 24.04 -6.46 -1.30
N PRO A 112 23.53 -6.28 -2.52
CA PRO A 112 23.98 -5.23 -3.44
C PRO A 112 23.84 -3.84 -2.83
N ASP A 113 24.82 -2.95 -3.10
CA ASP A 113 24.88 -1.62 -2.48
C ASP A 113 23.68 -0.72 -2.84
N ASP A 114 23.13 -0.87 -4.04
CA ASP A 114 21.96 -0.12 -4.51
C ASP A 114 20.69 -0.53 -3.74
N LEU A 115 20.53 -1.82 -3.46
CA LEU A 115 19.43 -2.35 -2.66
C LEU A 115 19.62 -2.14 -1.14
N HIS A 116 20.85 -1.98 -0.68
CA HIS A 116 21.19 -2.03 0.73
C HIS A 116 20.49 -0.92 1.54
N PRO A 117 19.64 -1.26 2.52
CA PRO A 117 18.73 -0.29 3.14
C PRO A 117 19.44 0.80 3.94
N LEU A 118 20.67 0.53 4.42
CA LEU A 118 21.46 1.51 5.16
C LEU A 118 22.43 2.34 4.29
N LYS A 119 22.87 1.82 3.13
CA LYS A 119 23.84 2.51 2.25
C LYS A 119 23.16 3.41 1.24
N ASN A 120 21.90 3.12 0.89
CA ASN A 120 21.08 3.91 -0.02
C ASN A 120 19.85 4.52 0.71
N PRO A 121 20.05 5.49 1.62
CA PRO A 121 18.96 6.06 2.41
C PRO A 121 18.01 6.95 1.58
N GLY A 122 16.75 7.01 2.00
CA GLY A 122 15.74 7.88 1.43
C GLY A 122 14.42 7.16 1.17
N LEU A 123 13.54 7.83 0.43
CA LEU A 123 12.21 7.31 0.16
C LEU A 123 12.23 6.22 -0.92
N GLU A 124 11.26 5.33 -0.88
CA GLU A 124 10.92 4.39 -1.94
C GLU A 124 9.57 4.82 -2.53
N ILE A 125 9.52 5.07 -3.84
CA ILE A 125 8.27 5.41 -4.52
C ILE A 125 7.57 4.14 -5.00
N THR A 126 6.25 4.09 -4.87
CA THR A 126 5.44 2.95 -5.32
C THR A 126 4.44 3.36 -6.39
N GLY A 127 4.13 2.44 -7.32
CA GLY A 127 3.00 2.60 -8.24
C GLY A 127 3.17 1.85 -9.56
N PRO A 128 2.13 1.88 -10.42
CA PRO A 128 2.14 1.13 -11.67
C PRO A 128 3.15 1.72 -12.66
N TRP A 129 3.69 0.90 -13.55
CA TRP A 129 4.54 1.35 -14.66
C TRP A 129 3.80 1.46 -15.99
N TYR A 130 2.49 1.30 -15.96
CA TYR A 130 1.61 1.59 -17.08
C TYR A 130 0.64 2.73 -16.75
N PRO A 131 0.49 3.72 -17.64
CA PRO A 131 1.26 3.92 -18.88
C PRO A 131 2.71 4.40 -18.62
N MET A 132 3.55 4.42 -19.67
CA MET A 132 5.01 4.64 -19.55
C MET A 132 5.39 5.97 -18.88
N SER A 133 4.51 6.98 -18.91
CA SER A 133 4.70 8.23 -18.15
C SER A 133 4.90 7.98 -16.65
N ARG A 134 4.24 6.96 -16.09
CA ARG A 134 4.38 6.57 -14.67
C ARG A 134 5.78 6.06 -14.36
N ALA A 135 6.34 5.22 -15.22
CA ALA A 135 7.72 4.78 -15.11
C ALA A 135 8.70 5.97 -15.19
N ILE A 136 8.52 6.87 -16.16
CA ILE A 136 9.37 8.07 -16.30
C ILE A 136 9.32 8.96 -15.05
N HIS A 137 8.13 9.15 -14.45
CA HIS A 137 7.99 9.91 -13.21
C HIS A 137 8.75 9.28 -12.04
N GLN A 138 8.58 7.96 -11.83
CA GLN A 138 9.27 7.25 -10.76
C GLN A 138 10.78 7.24 -10.97
N ILE A 139 11.24 7.00 -12.21
CA ILE A 139 12.66 7.09 -12.56
C ILE A 139 13.20 8.45 -12.16
N ASN A 140 12.54 9.55 -12.54
CA ASN A 140 13.02 10.92 -12.29
C ASN A 140 12.98 11.36 -10.83
N ALA A 141 12.21 10.70 -9.96
CA ALA A 141 12.09 11.09 -8.56
C ALA A 141 13.43 10.94 -7.80
N ASP A 142 13.69 11.82 -6.83
CA ASP A 142 14.84 11.73 -5.92
C ASP A 142 14.55 10.71 -4.80
N VAL A 143 14.51 9.44 -5.17
CA VAL A 143 14.16 8.33 -4.27
C VAL A 143 15.24 7.26 -4.32
N ALA A 144 15.41 6.51 -3.23
CA ALA A 144 16.36 5.41 -3.13
C ALA A 144 15.93 4.21 -3.99
N SER A 145 14.63 3.94 -4.05
CA SER A 145 14.07 2.85 -4.85
C SER A 145 12.75 3.24 -5.50
N MET A 146 12.43 2.56 -6.60
CA MET A 146 11.16 2.63 -7.31
C MET A 146 10.58 1.22 -7.37
N MET A 147 9.35 1.09 -6.89
CA MET A 147 8.63 -0.17 -6.82
C MET A 147 7.60 -0.22 -7.93
N GLU A 148 7.92 -0.98 -8.97
CA GLU A 148 6.92 -1.41 -9.96
C GLU A 148 6.00 -2.43 -9.29
N ASP A 149 4.71 -2.35 -9.58
CA ASP A 149 3.71 -3.00 -8.75
C ASP A 149 2.65 -3.74 -9.55
N GLU A 150 2.73 -5.09 -9.53
CA GLU A 150 1.73 -5.99 -10.11
C GLU A 150 0.67 -6.46 -9.10
N GLU A 151 0.62 -5.86 -7.91
CA GLU A 151 -0.29 -6.23 -6.84
C GLU A 151 -1.37 -5.17 -6.65
N ASP A 152 -1.36 -4.37 -5.57
CA ASP A 152 -2.49 -3.50 -5.27
C ASP A 152 -2.70 -2.34 -6.26
N ALA A 153 -1.68 -1.92 -7.02
CA ALA A 153 -1.80 -0.84 -8.01
C ALA A 153 -1.84 -1.30 -9.48
N SER A 154 -1.57 -2.58 -9.81
CA SER A 154 -1.77 -3.14 -11.17
C SER A 154 -1.91 -4.68 -11.17
N PRO A 155 -3.00 -5.25 -10.64
CA PRO A 155 -3.19 -6.69 -10.52
C PRO A 155 -3.06 -7.45 -11.86
N ALA A 156 -2.45 -8.63 -11.81
CA ALA A 156 -1.98 -9.41 -12.96
C ALA A 156 -3.00 -9.79 -14.06
N TRP A 157 -4.30 -9.61 -13.84
CA TRP A 157 -5.37 -9.99 -14.78
C TRP A 157 -6.53 -8.99 -14.83
N TYR A 158 -6.43 -7.88 -14.08
CA TYR A 158 -7.57 -6.98 -13.93
C TYR A 158 -7.87 -6.21 -15.22
N ILE A 159 -9.10 -6.37 -15.72
CA ILE A 159 -9.65 -5.60 -16.84
C ILE A 159 -10.74 -4.67 -16.30
N PRO A 160 -10.54 -3.34 -16.37
CA PRO A 160 -11.53 -2.39 -15.90
C PRO A 160 -12.80 -2.40 -16.75
N ARG A 161 -13.93 -2.07 -16.13
CA ARG A 161 -15.23 -2.05 -16.79
C ARG A 161 -15.26 -1.00 -17.88
N GLY A 162 -15.82 -1.34 -19.03
CA GLY A 162 -15.97 -0.41 -20.16
C GLY A 162 -14.65 0.07 -20.78
N SER A 163 -13.50 -0.48 -20.37
CA SER A 163 -12.19 -0.02 -20.84
C SER A 163 -11.88 -0.39 -22.30
N GLY A 164 -12.65 -1.31 -22.89
CA GLY A 164 -12.38 -1.87 -24.22
C GLY A 164 -11.09 -2.70 -24.31
N ARG A 165 -10.40 -2.93 -23.18
CA ARG A 165 -9.17 -3.73 -23.14
C ARG A 165 -9.52 -5.21 -23.22
N ALA A 166 -8.79 -5.93 -24.06
CA ALA A 166 -8.94 -7.37 -24.20
C ALA A 166 -8.00 -8.17 -23.29
N VAL A 167 -7.02 -7.50 -22.66
CA VAL A 167 -5.97 -8.07 -21.80
C VAL A 167 -5.62 -7.07 -20.71
N ALA A 168 -5.13 -7.57 -19.57
CA ALA A 168 -4.82 -6.74 -18.42
C ALA A 168 -3.67 -5.76 -18.69
N ALA A 169 -3.71 -4.60 -18.03
CA ALA A 169 -2.72 -3.53 -18.17
C ALA A 169 -1.30 -3.96 -17.75
N VAL A 170 -1.19 -4.98 -16.89
CA VAL A 170 0.10 -5.51 -16.42
C VAL A 170 0.99 -6.01 -17.56
N TRP A 171 0.42 -6.50 -18.67
CA TRP A 171 1.19 -6.95 -19.82
C TRP A 171 1.95 -5.81 -20.48
N GLU A 172 1.32 -4.64 -20.59
CA GLU A 172 2.01 -3.44 -21.05
C GLU A 172 3.02 -2.96 -20.01
N ALA A 173 2.72 -3.01 -18.71
CA ALA A 173 3.67 -2.64 -17.67
C ALA A 173 4.97 -3.48 -17.74
N ARG A 174 4.84 -4.80 -17.87
CA ARG A 174 5.97 -5.74 -18.08
C ARG A 174 6.79 -5.38 -19.31
N ARG A 175 6.14 -5.01 -20.41
CA ARG A 175 6.80 -4.57 -21.65
C ARG A 175 7.49 -3.22 -21.47
N VAL A 176 6.87 -2.27 -20.76
CA VAL A 176 7.46 -0.97 -20.43
C VAL A 176 8.73 -1.16 -19.62
N VAL A 177 8.72 -2.00 -18.57
CA VAL A 177 9.93 -2.33 -17.79
C VAL A 177 11.05 -2.80 -18.72
N ASN A 178 10.77 -3.78 -19.58
CA ASN A 178 11.79 -4.34 -20.46
C ASN A 178 12.36 -3.28 -21.43
N ARG A 179 11.50 -2.50 -22.08
CA ARG A 179 11.91 -1.43 -22.99
C ARG A 179 12.71 -0.34 -22.30
N VAL A 180 12.29 0.07 -21.11
CA VAL A 180 12.99 1.04 -20.28
C VAL A 180 14.40 0.56 -19.95
N LEU A 181 14.55 -0.70 -19.54
CA LEU A 181 15.85 -1.29 -19.22
C LEU A 181 16.75 -1.50 -20.44
N ARG A 182 16.18 -1.66 -21.64
CA ARG A 182 16.91 -1.67 -22.92
C ARG A 182 17.29 -0.29 -23.43
N GLY A 183 16.78 0.79 -22.82
CA GLY A 183 16.95 2.15 -23.31
C GLY A 183 16.03 2.52 -24.48
N GLU A 184 14.99 1.73 -24.74
CA GLU A 184 14.04 1.87 -25.86
C GLU A 184 12.84 2.77 -25.50
N VAL A 185 13.12 3.86 -24.78
CA VAL A 185 12.14 4.87 -24.37
C VAL A 185 12.16 6.02 -25.37
N PRO A 186 11.03 6.37 -26.02
CA PRO A 186 10.97 7.58 -26.83
C PRO A 186 11.36 8.81 -26.01
N GLN A 187 12.22 9.68 -26.56
CA GLN A 187 12.66 10.91 -25.91
C GLN A 187 12.43 12.11 -26.85
N PRO A 188 11.26 12.76 -26.80
CA PRO A 188 10.25 12.64 -25.76
C PRO A 188 9.23 11.50 -25.97
N TYR A 189 8.62 11.06 -24.87
CA TYR A 189 7.40 10.25 -24.86
C TYR A 189 6.19 11.18 -24.75
N TYR A 190 5.17 10.96 -25.58
CA TYR A 190 3.93 11.74 -25.57
C TYR A 190 2.76 10.91 -25.08
N GLU A 191 1.98 11.47 -24.14
CA GLU A 191 0.74 10.88 -23.65
C GLU A 191 -0.24 11.97 -23.26
N GLY A 192 -1.49 11.87 -23.72
CA GLY A 192 -2.56 12.79 -23.33
C GLY A 192 -2.23 14.27 -23.60
N GLY A 193 -1.52 14.55 -24.71
CA GLY A 193 -1.06 15.89 -25.06
C GLY A 193 0.11 16.43 -24.23
N LYS A 194 0.70 15.60 -23.34
CA LYS A 194 1.86 15.97 -22.51
C LYS A 194 3.13 15.28 -22.96
N GLU A 195 4.24 15.98 -22.76
CA GLU A 195 5.59 15.53 -23.06
C GLU A 195 6.30 15.03 -21.79
N TYR A 196 6.93 13.85 -21.88
CA TYR A 196 7.68 13.23 -20.79
C TYR A 196 9.09 12.87 -21.25
N ARG A 197 10.08 13.11 -20.38
CA ARG A 197 11.50 12.77 -20.63
C ARG A 197 12.15 12.19 -19.39
N ILE A 198 13.09 11.27 -19.59
CA ILE A 198 14.00 10.84 -18.52
C ILE A 198 15.08 11.92 -18.37
N LYS A 199 15.22 12.45 -17.16
CA LYS A 199 16.02 13.66 -16.86
C LYS A 199 17.37 13.36 -16.21
N LYS A 200 17.66 12.09 -15.89
CA LYS A 200 18.92 11.70 -15.26
C LYS A 200 19.52 10.43 -15.87
N PRO A 201 20.86 10.31 -15.89
CA PRO A 201 21.55 9.17 -16.48
C PRO A 201 21.30 7.88 -15.68
N ARG A 202 21.51 6.72 -16.32
CA ARG A 202 21.12 5.39 -15.81
C ARG A 202 21.74 5.02 -14.46
N ASP A 203 22.97 5.49 -14.19
CA ASP A 203 23.71 5.29 -12.93
C ASP A 203 23.13 6.08 -11.75
N LYS A 204 22.24 7.04 -12.00
CA LYS A 204 21.52 7.83 -10.99
C LYS A 204 20.07 7.42 -10.83
N TRP A 205 19.64 6.34 -11.48
CA TRP A 205 18.28 5.85 -11.34
C TRP A 205 18.09 5.22 -9.95
N PRO A 206 16.90 5.36 -9.34
CA PRO A 206 16.56 4.61 -8.15
C PRO A 206 16.65 3.11 -8.42
N THR A 207 16.90 2.31 -7.37
CA THR A 207 16.88 0.85 -7.49
C THR A 207 15.47 0.38 -7.85
N LEU A 208 15.36 -0.44 -8.90
CA LEU A 208 14.09 -1.04 -9.31
C LEU A 208 13.81 -2.29 -8.47
N ILE A 209 12.67 -2.31 -7.79
CA ILE A 209 12.18 -3.47 -7.04
C ILE A 209 10.80 -3.84 -7.60
N HIS A 210 10.57 -5.12 -7.87
CA HIS A 210 9.32 -5.60 -8.48
C HIS A 210 8.39 -6.16 -7.41
N ARG A 211 7.24 -5.54 -7.15
CA ARG A 211 6.22 -6.10 -6.24
C ARG A 211 5.40 -7.15 -6.99
N VAL A 212 5.57 -8.40 -6.59
CA VAL A 212 4.84 -9.54 -7.17
C VAL A 212 3.43 -9.61 -6.60
N PRO A 213 2.46 -10.23 -7.30
CA PRO A 213 1.16 -10.54 -6.73
C PRO A 213 1.28 -11.47 -5.51
N GLY A 214 0.40 -11.31 -4.52
CA GLY A 214 0.30 -12.24 -3.40
C GLY A 214 -0.15 -13.65 -3.85
N LEU A 215 0.14 -14.67 -3.03
CA LEU A 215 -0.20 -16.08 -3.32
C LEU A 215 -1.70 -16.33 -3.61
N HIS A 216 -2.58 -15.45 -3.13
CA HIS A 216 -4.03 -15.51 -3.30
C HIS A 216 -4.52 -15.01 -4.68
N ILE A 217 -3.64 -14.46 -5.51
CA ILE A 217 -3.96 -13.96 -6.86
C ILE A 217 -3.65 -15.04 -7.91
N LEU A 218 -4.59 -15.24 -8.83
CA LEU A 218 -4.44 -16.10 -10.01
C LEU A 218 -4.21 -15.25 -11.26
N ASP A 219 -3.60 -15.81 -12.29
CA ASP A 219 -3.43 -15.25 -13.62
C ASP A 219 -4.36 -16.01 -14.57
N PHE A 220 -5.39 -15.32 -15.07
CA PHE A 220 -6.40 -15.93 -15.95
C PHE A 220 -5.99 -15.90 -17.43
N ASP A 221 -4.95 -15.12 -17.78
CA ASP A 221 -4.39 -15.10 -19.13
C ASP A 221 -3.46 -16.30 -19.38
N ILE A 222 -3.00 -16.97 -18.31
CA ILE A 222 -2.13 -18.15 -18.38
C ILE A 222 -2.76 -19.30 -17.61
N ARG A 223 -3.10 -20.38 -18.33
CA ARG A 223 -3.63 -21.62 -17.74
C ARG A 223 -2.61 -22.75 -17.89
N VAL A 224 -2.56 -23.63 -16.90
CA VAL A 224 -1.79 -24.88 -16.96
C VAL A 224 -2.73 -26.00 -16.58
N ASP A 225 -2.87 -26.98 -17.48
CA ASP A 225 -3.77 -28.12 -17.32
C ASP A 225 -5.23 -27.64 -17.08
N GLY A 226 -5.66 -26.64 -17.87
CA GLY A 226 -7.00 -26.06 -17.84
C GLY A 226 -7.28 -25.07 -16.71
N LYS A 227 -6.39 -24.92 -15.72
CA LYS A 227 -6.60 -24.07 -14.53
C LYS A 227 -5.74 -22.81 -14.55
N PRO A 228 -6.24 -21.63 -14.12
CA PRO A 228 -5.45 -20.39 -14.03
C PRO A 228 -4.18 -20.59 -13.21
N ALA A 229 -3.05 -20.05 -13.65
CA ALA A 229 -1.77 -20.18 -12.95
C ALA A 229 -1.72 -19.28 -11.70
N PRO A 230 -1.01 -19.64 -10.63
CA PRO A 230 -0.69 -18.70 -9.56
C PRO A 230 0.11 -17.49 -10.10
N ALA A 231 -0.43 -16.27 -9.91
CA ALA A 231 0.13 -15.08 -10.55
C ALA A 231 1.53 -14.71 -10.03
N ILE A 232 1.88 -15.11 -8.81
CA ILE A 232 3.24 -14.95 -8.28
C ILE A 232 4.28 -15.69 -9.13
N ILE A 233 3.95 -16.88 -9.65
CA ILE A 233 4.85 -17.67 -10.50
C ILE A 233 5.01 -16.98 -11.86
N THR A 234 3.90 -16.57 -12.47
CA THR A 234 3.94 -15.91 -13.79
C THR A 234 4.71 -14.59 -13.72
N SER A 235 4.46 -13.80 -12.68
CA SER A 235 5.17 -12.54 -12.41
C SER A 235 6.67 -12.74 -12.21
N ILE A 236 7.09 -13.64 -11.30
CA ILE A 236 8.51 -13.92 -11.03
C ILE A 236 9.24 -14.40 -12.29
N VAL A 237 8.66 -15.35 -13.03
CA VAL A 237 9.31 -15.93 -14.21
C VAL A 237 9.43 -14.89 -15.32
N ILE A 238 8.33 -14.22 -15.69
CA ILE A 238 8.34 -13.24 -16.78
C ILE A 238 9.30 -12.10 -16.44
N TYR A 239 9.26 -11.57 -15.21
CA TYR A 239 10.15 -10.48 -14.80
C TYR A 239 11.62 -10.92 -14.82
N THR A 240 11.96 -12.03 -14.18
CA THR A 240 13.36 -12.48 -14.05
C THR A 240 13.97 -12.81 -15.40
N VAL A 241 13.27 -13.63 -16.20
CA VAL A 241 13.79 -14.13 -17.48
C VAL A 241 13.99 -13.01 -18.50
N ASN A 242 13.14 -11.98 -18.48
CA ASN A 242 13.26 -10.87 -19.42
C ASN A 242 14.25 -9.78 -18.98
N ASN A 243 14.52 -9.65 -17.67
CA ASN A 243 15.22 -8.47 -17.14
C ASN A 243 16.53 -8.76 -16.41
N TYR A 244 16.84 -10.01 -16.01
CA TYR A 244 18.02 -10.34 -15.20
C TYR A 244 19.33 -9.79 -15.79
N ASP A 245 19.67 -10.14 -17.05
CA ASP A 245 20.94 -9.70 -17.66
C ASP A 245 20.97 -8.18 -17.94
N LEU A 246 19.82 -7.53 -18.12
CA LEU A 246 19.73 -6.07 -18.28
C LEU A 246 20.05 -5.37 -16.95
N LEU A 247 19.46 -5.85 -15.85
CA LEU A 247 19.68 -5.32 -14.51
C LEU A 247 21.11 -5.57 -14.03
N LYS A 248 21.66 -6.77 -14.25
CA LYS A 248 23.05 -7.11 -13.90
C LYS A 248 24.06 -6.25 -14.64
N ARG A 249 23.88 -6.04 -15.96
CA ARG A 249 24.75 -5.14 -16.74
C ARG A 249 24.67 -3.68 -16.29
N ALA A 250 23.54 -3.27 -15.73
CA ALA A 250 23.37 -1.94 -15.13
C ALA A 250 23.90 -1.83 -13.69
N GLY A 251 24.61 -2.84 -13.17
CA GLY A 251 25.18 -2.84 -11.83
C GLY A 251 24.17 -3.12 -10.70
N SER A 252 22.99 -3.63 -11.04
CA SER A 252 21.91 -3.96 -10.11
C SER A 252 21.59 -5.46 -10.17
N GLY A 253 20.38 -5.86 -9.77
CA GLY A 253 19.93 -7.25 -9.73
C GLY A 253 18.41 -7.36 -9.80
N VAL A 254 17.91 -8.58 -9.66
CA VAL A 254 16.48 -8.85 -9.62
C VAL A 254 16.03 -8.91 -8.17
N TYR A 255 15.19 -7.95 -7.79
CA TYR A 255 14.72 -7.77 -6.42
C TYR A 255 13.20 -7.75 -6.39
N PHE A 256 12.61 -8.39 -5.38
CA PHE A 256 11.16 -8.49 -5.24
C PHE A 256 10.66 -7.88 -3.95
N TYR A 257 9.51 -7.20 -4.00
CA TYR A 257 8.68 -7.00 -2.81
C TYR A 257 7.64 -8.12 -2.74
N ILE A 258 7.59 -8.83 -1.60
CA ILE A 258 6.67 -9.95 -1.37
C ILE A 258 5.53 -9.50 -0.45
N PRO A 259 4.28 -9.38 -0.95
CA PRO A 259 3.14 -8.91 -0.18
C PRO A 259 2.39 -10.03 0.57
N LYS A 260 1.66 -9.64 1.63
CA LYS A 260 0.56 -10.40 2.25
C LYS A 260 0.86 -11.88 2.58
N VAL A 261 2.09 -12.18 3.02
CA VAL A 261 2.48 -13.49 3.58
C VAL A 261 2.05 -13.55 5.05
N GLN A 262 1.47 -14.67 5.47
CA GLN A 262 0.85 -14.86 6.79
C GLN A 262 1.49 -15.99 7.60
N THR A 263 2.12 -16.99 6.96
CA THR A 263 2.60 -18.21 7.64
C THR A 263 3.97 -18.70 7.13
N PRO A 264 4.69 -19.54 7.90
CA PRO A 264 5.94 -20.17 7.47
C PRO A 264 5.81 -21.00 6.19
N ASP A 265 4.71 -21.75 6.04
CA ASP A 265 4.50 -22.61 4.87
C ASP A 265 4.39 -21.80 3.57
N GLU A 266 3.78 -20.61 3.63
CA GLU A 266 3.72 -19.70 2.50
C GLU A 266 5.10 -19.12 2.16
N ALA A 267 5.87 -18.74 3.19
CA ALA A 267 7.24 -18.30 3.01
C ALA A 267 8.10 -19.40 2.38
N LEU A 268 7.90 -20.66 2.81
CA LEU A 268 8.62 -21.83 2.31
C LEU A 268 8.31 -22.11 0.84
N VAL A 269 7.04 -22.06 0.45
CA VAL A 269 6.64 -22.19 -0.98
C VAL A 269 7.33 -21.11 -1.83
N ILE A 270 7.32 -19.86 -1.37
CA ILE A 270 7.96 -18.76 -2.09
C ILE A 270 9.48 -18.97 -2.19
N GLU A 271 10.13 -19.41 -1.11
CA GLU A 271 11.56 -19.73 -1.12
C GLU A 271 11.88 -20.85 -2.12
N LYS A 272 11.08 -21.92 -2.17
CA LYS A 272 11.24 -23.02 -3.13
C LYS A 272 11.09 -22.55 -4.58
N ILE A 273 10.10 -21.69 -4.87
CA ILE A 273 9.90 -21.11 -6.20
C ILE A 273 11.14 -20.31 -6.63
N LEU A 274 11.61 -19.39 -5.78
CA LEU A 274 12.78 -18.55 -6.08
C LEU A 274 14.05 -19.39 -6.26
N ARG A 275 14.24 -20.42 -5.43
CA ARG A 275 15.36 -21.38 -5.58
C ARG A 275 15.29 -22.13 -6.90
N ARG A 276 14.11 -22.59 -7.32
CA ARG A 276 13.98 -23.29 -8.60
C ARG A 276 14.25 -22.36 -9.78
N VAL A 277 13.82 -21.10 -9.71
CA VAL A 277 14.18 -20.08 -10.72
C VAL A 277 15.70 -19.87 -10.76
N GLU A 278 16.37 -19.72 -9.61
CA GLU A 278 17.83 -19.63 -9.53
C GLU A 278 18.51 -20.86 -10.15
N ASP A 279 18.08 -22.07 -9.79
CA ASP A 279 18.65 -23.33 -10.29
C ASP A 279 18.53 -23.44 -11.82
N ARG A 280 17.36 -23.09 -12.36
CA ARG A 280 17.08 -23.12 -13.81
C ARG A 280 17.92 -22.11 -14.57
N LEU A 281 18.09 -20.91 -14.02
CA LEU A 281 18.90 -19.84 -14.59
C LEU A 281 20.40 -19.97 -14.27
N GLY A 282 20.79 -20.92 -13.41
CA GLY A 282 22.19 -21.10 -13.01
C GLY A 282 22.73 -19.98 -12.13
N LEU A 283 21.85 -19.31 -11.39
CA LEU A 283 22.20 -18.23 -10.46
C LEU A 283 22.73 -18.80 -9.15
N LYS A 284 23.45 -17.99 -8.38
CA LYS A 284 23.82 -18.38 -7.01
C LYS A 284 22.59 -18.36 -6.11
N ARG A 285 22.57 -19.23 -5.10
CA ARG A 285 21.52 -19.25 -4.09
C ARG A 285 21.43 -17.88 -3.40
N GLY A 286 20.23 -17.31 -3.34
CA GLY A 286 20.00 -16.00 -2.72
C GLY A 286 20.49 -14.82 -3.56
N GLU A 287 20.72 -15.00 -4.86
CA GLU A 287 21.05 -13.93 -5.80
C GLU A 287 19.81 -13.10 -6.16
N LEU A 288 18.63 -13.72 -6.23
CA LEU A 288 17.37 -12.98 -6.24
C LEU A 288 17.08 -12.51 -4.81
N LYS A 289 17.00 -11.19 -4.59
CA LYS A 289 16.77 -10.61 -3.26
C LYS A 289 15.31 -10.27 -3.03
N ILE A 290 14.88 -10.26 -1.77
CA ILE A 290 13.51 -9.91 -1.41
C ILE A 290 13.43 -8.85 -0.31
N ALA A 291 12.43 -8.01 -0.42
CA ALA A 291 11.87 -7.19 0.63
C ALA A 291 10.52 -7.80 1.05
N MET A 292 10.30 -7.99 2.34
CA MET A 292 9.03 -8.45 2.88
C MET A 292 8.11 -7.25 3.16
N LEU A 293 6.83 -7.36 2.85
CA LEU A 293 5.80 -6.54 3.48
C LEU A 293 5.29 -7.26 4.71
N TYR A 294 5.68 -6.80 5.90
CA TYR A 294 5.13 -7.32 7.14
C TYR A 294 3.79 -6.65 7.40
N GLU A 295 2.77 -6.98 6.61
CA GLU A 295 1.48 -6.29 6.60
C GLU A 295 0.30 -7.19 6.97
N GLU A 296 0.57 -8.38 7.51
CA GLU A 296 -0.45 -9.31 8.00
C GLU A 296 -0.20 -9.63 9.47
N ALA A 297 -1.24 -9.49 10.30
CA ALA A 297 -1.15 -9.70 11.74
C ALA A 297 -0.62 -11.10 12.08
N ARG A 298 -1.13 -12.12 11.37
CA ARG A 298 -0.71 -13.52 11.57
C ARG A 298 0.77 -13.75 11.29
N ALA A 299 1.37 -13.00 10.35
CA ALA A 299 2.80 -13.08 10.08
C ALA A 299 3.64 -12.68 11.30
N GLY A 300 3.13 -11.79 12.14
CA GLY A 300 3.79 -11.35 13.38
C GLY A 300 4.04 -12.49 14.37
N LEU A 301 3.18 -13.51 14.38
CA LEU A 301 3.32 -14.72 15.21
C LEU A 301 4.49 -15.61 14.76
N TYR A 302 4.81 -15.56 13.47
CA TYR A 302 5.77 -16.44 12.81
C TYR A 302 6.98 -15.71 12.25
N LEU A 303 7.13 -14.40 12.53
CA LEU A 303 8.14 -13.54 11.91
C LEU A 303 9.58 -14.09 12.05
N PRO A 304 10.01 -14.63 13.22
CA PRO A 304 11.32 -15.28 13.34
C PRO A 304 11.52 -16.44 12.36
N VAL A 305 10.48 -17.25 12.17
CA VAL A 305 10.51 -18.44 11.29
C VAL A 305 10.50 -18.02 9.82
N ILE A 306 9.69 -17.03 9.45
CA ILE A 306 9.65 -16.48 8.08
C ILE A 306 11.03 -15.92 7.71
N PHE A 307 11.67 -15.15 8.60
CA PHE A 307 13.01 -14.62 8.38
C PHE A 307 14.05 -15.75 8.26
N TRP A 308 13.92 -16.81 9.06
CA TRP A 308 14.80 -17.97 8.98
C TRP A 308 14.66 -18.71 7.64
N ILE A 309 13.45 -18.86 7.13
CA ILE A 309 13.20 -19.48 5.82
C ILE A 309 13.79 -18.63 4.69
N TRP A 310 13.62 -17.30 4.74
CA TRP A 310 14.11 -16.37 3.71
C TRP A 310 15.53 -15.85 3.94
N ARG A 311 16.28 -16.44 4.87
CA ARG A 311 17.58 -15.92 5.32
C ARG A 311 18.61 -15.73 4.22
N GLU A 312 18.51 -16.46 3.11
CA GLU A 312 19.45 -16.34 1.99
C GLU A 312 19.28 -15.03 1.20
N ARG A 313 18.11 -14.39 1.30
CA ARG A 313 17.71 -13.33 0.36
C ARG A 313 16.93 -12.16 0.95
N LEU A 314 16.40 -12.26 2.17
CA LEU A 314 15.64 -11.17 2.80
C LEU A 314 16.56 -10.00 3.17
N VAL A 315 16.30 -8.82 2.60
CA VAL A 315 17.12 -7.61 2.83
C VAL A 315 16.37 -6.50 3.55
N LYS A 316 15.04 -6.50 3.47
CA LYS A 316 14.17 -5.44 3.98
C LYS A 316 12.88 -6.03 4.53
N SER A 317 12.32 -5.43 5.57
CA SER A 317 10.96 -5.73 6.04
C SER A 317 10.19 -4.43 6.26
N ASN A 318 9.10 -4.22 5.52
CA ASN A 318 8.32 -2.99 5.50
C ASN A 318 7.16 -3.04 6.50
N ASN A 319 6.91 -1.91 7.17
CA ASN A 319 5.72 -1.72 7.99
C ASN A 319 4.57 -1.06 7.19
N GLY A 320 3.50 -1.80 6.88
CA GLY A 320 2.27 -1.29 6.28
C GLY A 320 1.20 -0.95 7.33
N ARG A 321 0.45 0.15 7.15
CA ARG A 321 -0.63 0.54 8.08
C ARG A 321 -1.96 -0.14 7.76
N TRP A 322 -2.44 0.02 6.53
CA TRP A 322 -3.81 -0.36 6.17
C TRP A 322 -4.03 -1.86 6.09
N ASP A 323 -3.16 -2.59 5.42
CA ASP A 323 -3.25 -4.05 5.37
C ASP A 323 -3.06 -4.69 6.76
N TYR A 324 -2.11 -4.18 7.57
CA TYR A 324 -1.88 -4.71 8.92
C TYR A 324 -3.10 -4.52 9.83
N LEU A 325 -3.68 -3.32 9.86
CA LEU A 325 -4.90 -3.06 10.62
C LEU A 325 -6.10 -3.84 10.06
N GLY A 326 -6.24 -3.95 8.74
CA GLY A 326 -7.26 -4.80 8.11
C GLY A 326 -7.13 -6.27 8.55
N SER A 327 -5.91 -6.79 8.59
CA SER A 327 -5.57 -8.13 9.06
C SER A 327 -5.86 -8.34 10.55
N LEU A 328 -5.64 -7.31 11.38
CA LEU A 328 -6.03 -7.32 12.79
C LEU A 328 -7.55 -7.36 12.96
N ILE A 329 -8.30 -6.55 12.21
CA ILE A 329 -9.77 -6.58 12.25
C ILE A 329 -10.29 -7.94 11.77
N GLU A 330 -9.67 -8.53 10.75
CA GLU A 330 -9.96 -9.88 10.26
C GLU A 330 -9.73 -10.96 11.32
N MET A 331 -8.59 -10.90 12.02
CA MET A 331 -8.27 -11.81 13.12
C MET A 331 -9.36 -11.81 14.19
N TRP A 332 -9.87 -10.62 14.54
CA TRP A 332 -10.87 -10.41 15.59
C TRP A 332 -12.32 -10.38 15.12
N LYS A 333 -12.59 -10.59 13.83
CA LYS A 333 -13.90 -10.32 13.19
C LYS A 333 -15.09 -11.01 13.83
N ASP A 334 -14.89 -12.09 14.59
CA ASP A 334 -15.95 -12.87 15.25
C ASP A 334 -16.05 -12.58 16.77
N GLU A 335 -15.06 -11.91 17.38
CA GLU A 335 -14.92 -11.75 18.83
C GLU A 335 -14.87 -10.29 19.31
N ALA A 336 -14.42 -9.36 18.47
CA ALA A 336 -14.33 -7.95 18.83
C ALA A 336 -14.55 -7.02 17.64
N VAL A 337 -15.03 -5.81 17.94
CA VAL A 337 -15.17 -4.71 16.99
C VAL A 337 -14.12 -3.65 17.33
N TYR A 338 -13.30 -3.29 16.35
CA TYR A 338 -12.29 -2.25 16.52
C TYR A 338 -12.94 -0.86 16.56
N PRO A 339 -12.34 0.13 17.24
CA PRO A 339 -12.69 1.53 17.02
C PRO A 339 -12.31 1.94 15.60
N ASP A 340 -12.66 3.17 15.23
CA ASP A 340 -12.35 3.69 13.90
C ASP A 340 -10.86 3.51 13.51
N PRO A 341 -10.57 2.76 12.42
CA PRO A 341 -9.20 2.49 11.98
C PRO A 341 -8.44 3.76 11.54
N GLN A 342 -9.12 4.81 11.11
CA GLN A 342 -8.49 6.08 10.72
C GLN A 342 -7.77 6.75 11.91
N ASN A 343 -8.28 6.55 13.12
CA ASN A 343 -7.70 7.07 14.36
C ASN A 343 -6.55 6.20 14.92
N ILE A 344 -6.35 4.98 14.42
CA ILE A 344 -5.21 4.12 14.79
C ILE A 344 -4.01 4.46 13.90
N THR A 345 -3.30 5.52 14.24
CA THR A 345 -2.11 5.99 13.51
C THR A 345 -0.84 5.21 13.90
N MET A 346 0.27 5.42 13.19
CA MET A 346 1.56 4.79 13.51
C MET A 346 2.13 5.18 14.88
N THR A 347 1.54 6.17 15.58
CA THR A 347 1.88 6.55 16.96
C THR A 347 1.04 5.84 18.01
N HIS A 348 0.00 5.10 17.61
CA HIS A 348 -0.82 4.32 18.54
C HIS A 348 0.02 3.19 19.18
N PRO A 349 -0.16 2.86 20.48
CA PRO A 349 0.65 1.83 21.16
C PRO A 349 0.82 0.50 20.40
N ILE A 350 -0.27 -0.04 19.84
CA ILE A 350 -0.23 -1.26 19.02
C ILE A 350 0.68 -1.13 17.78
N MET A 351 0.65 0.04 17.13
CA MET A 351 1.46 0.33 15.94
C MET A 351 2.91 0.64 16.29
N MET A 352 3.16 1.20 17.48
CA MET A 352 4.51 1.38 18.02
C MET A 352 5.16 0.03 18.35
N ALA A 353 4.42 -0.90 18.97
CA ALA A 353 4.89 -2.26 19.22
C ALA A 353 5.19 -2.99 17.92
N TYR A 354 4.31 -2.89 16.93
CA TYR A 354 4.48 -3.44 15.58
C TYR A 354 5.78 -2.97 14.88
N GLN A 355 6.06 -1.67 14.91
CA GLN A 355 7.30 -1.13 14.34
C GLN A 355 8.55 -1.56 15.10
N LYS A 356 8.49 -1.55 16.44
CA LYS A 356 9.60 -1.99 17.29
C LYS A 356 9.90 -3.48 17.13
N TRP A 357 8.87 -4.31 17.00
CA TRP A 357 9.02 -5.75 16.75
C TRP A 357 9.74 -6.01 15.42
N ASN A 358 9.28 -5.35 14.35
CA ASN A 358 9.92 -5.44 13.04
C ASN A 358 11.39 -4.97 13.09
N ALA A 359 11.66 -3.83 13.73
CA ALA A 359 13.00 -3.28 13.84
C ALA A 359 13.94 -4.19 14.63
N LEU A 360 13.49 -4.73 15.76
CA LEU A 360 14.28 -5.62 16.58
C LEU A 360 14.60 -6.92 15.84
N LEU A 361 13.64 -7.53 15.12
CA LEU A 361 13.94 -8.73 14.35
C LEU A 361 14.86 -8.46 13.16
N CYS A 362 14.68 -7.36 12.44
CA CYS A 362 15.61 -6.97 11.38
C CYS A 362 17.02 -6.74 11.93
N LEU A 363 17.16 -6.15 13.12
CA LEU A 363 18.45 -6.02 13.79
C LEU A 363 19.04 -7.38 14.14
N MET A 364 18.30 -8.21 14.89
CA MET A 364 18.78 -9.53 15.35
C MET A 364 19.18 -10.43 14.19
N ALA A 365 18.37 -10.48 13.14
CA ALA A 365 18.62 -11.33 11.98
C ALA A 365 19.62 -10.70 11.00
N GLY A 366 19.63 -9.37 10.86
CA GLY A 366 20.37 -8.66 9.83
C GLY A 366 21.88 -8.55 10.05
N LEU A 367 22.38 -8.93 11.23
CA LEU A 367 23.82 -8.92 11.52
C LEU A 367 24.53 -10.06 10.77
N ASP A 368 25.55 -9.69 10.00
CA ASP A 368 26.51 -10.64 9.45
C ASP A 368 27.47 -11.17 10.53
N ARG A 369 28.31 -12.15 10.16
CA ARG A 369 29.29 -12.74 11.09
C ARG A 369 30.34 -11.76 11.61
N GLY A 370 30.54 -10.63 10.92
CA GLY A 370 31.40 -9.53 11.37
C GLY A 370 30.61 -8.44 12.10
N GLY A 371 29.35 -8.70 12.44
CA GLY A 371 28.46 -7.79 13.12
C GLY A 371 27.91 -6.66 12.25
N ARG A 372 28.13 -6.59 10.94
CA ARG A 372 27.57 -5.51 10.10
C ARG A 372 26.12 -5.80 9.74
N LEU A 373 25.30 -4.75 9.63
CA LEU A 373 23.90 -4.88 9.24
C LEU A 373 23.76 -4.97 7.73
N ASN A 374 23.26 -6.10 7.24
CA ASN A 374 22.91 -6.36 5.84
C ASN A 374 21.40 -6.28 5.57
N ALA A 375 20.58 -6.11 6.62
CA ALA A 375 19.15 -5.93 6.50
C ALA A 375 18.66 -4.87 7.50
N ALA A 376 17.55 -4.23 7.18
CA ALA A 376 16.94 -3.23 8.04
C ALA A 376 15.42 -3.12 7.77
N PRO A 377 14.63 -2.62 8.73
CA PRO A 377 13.23 -2.33 8.49
C PRO A 377 13.07 -1.10 7.58
N VAL A 378 11.96 -1.05 6.86
CA VAL A 378 11.54 0.08 6.01
C VAL A 378 10.25 0.68 6.58
N GLY A 379 10.18 2.00 6.65
CA GLY A 379 9.02 2.74 7.15
C GLY A 379 7.81 2.64 6.22
N GLY A 380 6.66 3.12 6.70
CA GLY A 380 5.37 2.99 6.01
C GLY A 380 5.11 4.07 4.97
N MET A 381 3.96 3.97 4.31
CA MET A 381 3.54 4.88 3.26
C MET A 381 3.18 6.28 3.77
N ALA A 382 3.80 7.32 3.21
CA ALA A 382 3.28 8.68 3.26
C ALA A 382 2.45 8.97 1.98
N ALA A 383 1.15 8.71 2.07
CA ALA A 383 0.22 8.73 0.92
C ALA A 383 -0.35 10.10 0.56
N VAL A 384 -0.11 11.15 1.35
CA VAL A 384 -0.69 12.48 1.08
C VAL A 384 -0.18 13.02 -0.26
N MET A 385 -1.09 13.55 -1.07
CA MET A 385 -0.81 14.24 -2.31
C MET A 385 -0.94 15.75 -2.12
N LEU A 386 -0.07 16.49 -2.80
CA LEU A 386 -0.20 17.93 -2.89
C LEU A 386 -1.33 18.30 -3.85
N TYR A 387 -2.16 19.27 -3.46
CA TYR A 387 -3.12 19.87 -4.38
C TYR A 387 -2.40 20.77 -5.37
N ARG A 388 -2.89 20.76 -6.61
CA ARG A 388 -2.34 21.59 -7.68
C ARG A 388 -2.79 23.05 -7.55
N PRO A 389 -2.03 24.02 -8.10
CA PRO A 389 -2.42 25.43 -8.07
C PRO A 389 -3.78 25.73 -8.74
N ASP A 390 -4.20 24.91 -9.70
CA ASP A 390 -5.46 25.02 -10.44
C ASP A 390 -6.64 24.27 -9.77
N ASP A 391 -6.49 23.88 -8.50
CA ASP A 391 -7.58 23.29 -7.72
C ASP A 391 -8.75 24.29 -7.58
N PRO A 392 -9.99 23.94 -7.97
CA PRO A 392 -11.12 24.87 -7.97
C PRO A 392 -11.48 25.39 -6.57
N TYR A 393 -11.10 24.64 -5.53
CA TYR A 393 -11.32 24.99 -4.13
C TYR A 393 -10.09 25.63 -3.47
N GLN A 394 -9.03 25.90 -4.25
CA GLN A 394 -7.76 26.49 -3.80
C GLN A 394 -7.11 25.73 -2.63
N ARG A 395 -7.32 24.41 -2.55
CA ARG A 395 -6.84 23.57 -1.43
C ARG A 395 -5.33 23.41 -1.40
N ASN A 396 -4.61 23.84 -2.43
CA ASN A 396 -3.14 23.93 -2.45
C ASN A 396 -2.58 24.80 -1.33
N ARG A 397 -3.38 25.70 -0.75
CA ARG A 397 -3.01 26.43 0.47
C ARG A 397 -2.70 25.50 1.65
N PHE A 398 -3.27 24.29 1.70
CA PHE A 398 -3.00 23.30 2.74
C PHE A 398 -1.76 22.42 2.49
N ASN A 399 -1.04 22.61 1.38
CA ASN A 399 0.15 21.81 1.04
C ASN A 399 1.25 21.91 2.11
N ALA A 400 1.37 23.04 2.81
CA ALA A 400 2.31 23.19 3.92
C ALA A 400 2.08 22.16 5.04
N ARG A 401 0.81 21.82 5.34
CA ARG A 401 0.45 20.79 6.33
C ARG A 401 0.92 19.41 5.89
N ALA A 402 0.73 19.09 4.61
CA ALA A 402 1.20 17.82 4.04
C ALA A 402 2.73 17.69 4.12
N LEU A 403 3.46 18.74 3.73
CA LEU A 403 4.93 18.79 3.80
C LEU A 403 5.44 18.62 5.23
N ARG A 404 4.81 19.28 6.21
CA ARG A 404 5.17 19.11 7.62
C ARG A 404 4.87 17.68 8.11
N ALA A 405 3.72 17.11 7.74
CA ALA A 405 3.31 15.79 8.18
C ALA A 405 4.26 14.68 7.71
N ILE A 406 4.68 14.68 6.44
CA ILE A 406 5.66 13.69 5.97
C ILE A 406 6.99 13.83 6.71
N TRP A 407 7.49 15.06 6.91
CA TRP A 407 8.74 15.28 7.62
C TRP A 407 8.70 14.72 9.06
N LEU A 408 7.62 14.99 9.80
CA LEU A 408 7.44 14.47 11.16
C LEU A 408 7.34 12.95 11.18
N ASP A 409 6.59 12.38 10.25
CA ASP A 409 6.39 10.94 10.18
C ASP A 409 7.71 10.21 9.88
N LYS A 410 8.49 10.71 8.92
CA LYS A 410 9.79 10.11 8.57
C LYS A 410 10.86 10.33 9.64
N LEU A 411 10.82 11.47 10.35
CA LEU A 411 11.64 11.67 11.54
C LEU A 411 11.26 10.70 12.66
N ARG A 412 9.97 10.50 12.92
CA ARG A 412 9.49 9.54 13.93
C ARG A 412 9.99 8.12 13.62
N GLU A 413 9.82 7.65 12.39
CA GLU A 413 10.32 6.32 11.95
C GLU A 413 11.83 6.20 12.15
N ARG A 414 12.56 7.23 11.74
CA ARG A 414 14.01 7.32 11.90
C ARG A 414 14.46 7.17 13.35
N LEU A 415 13.80 7.89 14.28
CA LEU A 415 14.14 7.84 15.71
C LEU A 415 13.75 6.51 16.37
N ILE A 416 12.64 5.88 15.95
CA ILE A 416 12.29 4.51 16.41
C ILE A 416 13.39 3.51 16.05
N GLY A 417 14.08 3.73 14.92
CA GLY A 417 15.17 2.89 14.43
C GLY A 417 16.51 3.05 15.15
N LEU A 418 16.64 4.04 16.03
CA LEU A 418 17.84 4.19 16.86
C LEU A 418 17.76 3.21 18.03
N ILE A 419 18.52 2.11 17.94
CA ILE A 419 18.56 1.07 18.97
C ILE A 419 19.96 1.01 19.57
N PHE A 420 20.06 1.14 20.90
CA PHE A 420 21.34 1.07 21.61
C PHE A 420 21.43 -0.21 22.43
N LEU A 421 22.25 -1.17 21.99
CA LEU A 421 22.57 -2.38 22.74
C LEU A 421 23.67 -2.04 23.75
N THR A 422 23.32 -1.97 25.04
CA THR A 422 24.24 -1.51 26.10
C THR A 422 25.10 -2.65 26.65
N GLU A 423 26.31 -2.30 27.10
CA GLU A 423 27.22 -3.19 27.84
C GLU A 423 27.16 -2.96 29.37
N GLU A 424 26.41 -1.95 29.80
CA GLU A 424 26.27 -1.54 31.19
C GLU A 424 24.79 -1.37 31.59
N PRO A 425 24.44 -1.42 32.89
CA PRO A 425 23.05 -1.44 33.36
C PRO A 425 22.39 -0.04 33.33
N VAL A 426 22.35 0.58 32.16
CA VAL A 426 21.72 1.89 31.92
C VAL A 426 20.32 1.68 31.33
N ARG A 427 19.37 2.52 31.77
CA ARG A 427 17.95 2.44 31.33
C ARG A 427 17.55 3.53 30.35
N LYS A 428 18.21 4.69 30.39
CA LYS A 428 17.98 5.84 29.50
C LYS A 428 19.31 6.49 29.19
N VAL A 429 19.52 6.85 27.92
CA VAL A 429 20.71 7.56 27.42
C VAL A 429 20.28 8.51 26.32
N THR A 430 21.00 9.61 26.15
CA THR A 430 20.81 10.47 24.98
C THR A 430 21.71 10.01 23.82
N LEU A 431 21.31 10.31 22.58
CA LEU A 431 22.15 10.08 21.40
C LEU A 431 23.51 10.78 21.54
N ASN A 432 23.53 11.98 22.13
CA ASN A 432 24.75 12.75 22.37
C ASN A 432 25.69 12.07 23.37
N ASP A 433 25.17 11.39 24.40
CA ASP A 433 26.00 10.61 25.33
C ASP A 433 26.68 9.45 24.65
N ILE A 434 25.94 8.74 23.78
CA ILE A 434 26.45 7.63 22.99
C ILE A 434 27.53 8.12 22.01
N LEU A 435 27.25 9.16 21.23
CA LEU A 435 28.21 9.71 20.25
C LEU A 435 29.50 10.24 20.90
N LYS A 436 29.42 10.70 22.16
CA LYS A 436 30.59 11.15 22.94
C LYS A 436 31.29 10.02 23.70
N GLY A 437 30.82 8.78 23.60
CA GLY A 437 31.40 7.63 24.30
C GLY A 437 31.26 7.71 25.83
N ARG A 438 30.25 8.43 26.34
CA ARG A 438 29.98 8.52 27.79
C ARG A 438 29.34 7.24 28.34
N VAL A 439 28.76 6.43 27.45
CA VAL A 439 28.16 5.13 27.74
C VAL A 439 28.73 4.07 26.80
N LYS A 440 28.88 2.84 27.29
CA LYS A 440 29.42 1.70 26.54
C LYS A 440 28.32 0.86 25.91
N GLY A 441 28.49 0.56 24.64
CA GLY A 441 27.56 -0.26 23.88
C GLY A 441 27.61 0.05 22.40
N ARG A 442 26.61 -0.46 21.68
CA ARG A 442 26.55 -0.37 20.23
C ARG A 442 25.24 0.27 19.77
N LEU A 443 25.36 1.38 19.06
CA LEU A 443 24.24 2.05 18.41
C LEU A 443 24.00 1.46 17.03
N PHE A 444 22.74 1.15 16.75
CA PHE A 444 22.24 0.74 15.46
C PHE A 444 21.29 1.79 14.92
N ASP A 445 21.38 2.01 13.61
CA ASP A 445 20.77 3.14 12.93
C ASP A 445 19.84 2.65 11.82
N LEU A 446 18.65 2.21 12.21
CA LEU A 446 17.67 1.58 11.33
C LEU A 446 16.69 2.59 10.71
N PHE A 447 15.71 2.10 9.93
CA PHE A 447 14.70 2.94 9.25
C PHE A 447 15.31 4.10 8.43
N ARG A 448 16.40 3.81 7.69
CA ARG A 448 17.01 4.73 6.71
C ARG A 448 16.18 4.86 5.42
N GLN A 449 15.17 3.99 5.23
CA GLN A 449 14.27 3.97 4.10
C GLN A 449 12.80 3.96 4.53
N SER A 450 11.92 4.56 3.73
CA SER A 450 10.48 4.62 3.98
C SER A 450 9.71 4.90 2.68
N TRP A 451 8.38 4.79 2.67
CA TRP A 451 7.60 4.87 1.44
C TRP A 451 6.96 6.24 1.17
N VAL A 452 6.82 6.57 -0.12
CA VAL A 452 6.12 7.77 -0.63
C VAL A 452 5.26 7.43 -1.85
N ALA A 453 4.10 8.08 -1.99
CA ALA A 453 3.17 7.81 -3.10
C ALA A 453 3.28 8.80 -4.27
N THR A 454 4.12 9.83 -4.15
CA THR A 454 4.16 10.94 -5.12
C THR A 454 5.60 11.35 -5.47
N PRO A 455 5.88 11.68 -6.74
CA PRO A 455 7.18 12.17 -7.18
C PRO A 455 7.37 13.68 -6.98
N GLU A 456 6.42 14.39 -6.36
CA GLU A 456 6.49 15.85 -6.16
C GLU A 456 7.75 16.24 -5.37
N GLU A 457 8.61 17.04 -5.99
CA GLU A 457 9.97 17.31 -5.52
C GLU A 457 10.01 17.85 -4.09
N SER A 458 9.14 18.81 -3.76
CA SER A 458 9.07 19.40 -2.42
C SER A 458 8.67 18.38 -1.35
N TYR A 459 7.77 17.45 -1.68
CA TYR A 459 7.29 16.41 -0.77
C TYR A 459 8.31 15.30 -0.57
N VAL A 460 8.94 14.86 -1.67
CA VAL A 460 10.07 13.91 -1.63
C VAL A 460 11.24 14.48 -0.83
N LYS A 461 11.60 15.75 -1.05
CA LYS A 461 12.65 16.43 -0.29
C LYS A 461 12.34 16.47 1.20
N ALA A 462 11.10 16.79 1.57
CA ALA A 462 10.66 16.86 2.97
C ALA A 462 10.80 15.50 3.69
N GLY A 463 10.40 14.40 3.04
CA GLY A 463 10.55 13.06 3.63
C GLY A 463 11.99 12.53 3.62
N ASN A 464 12.80 12.89 2.61
CA ASN A 464 14.20 12.46 2.53
C ASN A 464 15.11 13.11 3.57
N GLU A 465 14.84 14.36 3.98
CA GLU A 465 15.70 15.10 4.90
C GLU A 465 16.03 14.32 6.19
N PRO A 466 15.05 13.86 7.00
CA PRO A 466 15.36 13.09 8.21
C PRO A 466 15.96 11.71 7.91
N LEU A 467 15.60 11.07 6.79
CA LEU A 467 16.10 9.74 6.43
C LEU A 467 17.55 9.74 5.98
N ARG A 468 18.03 10.85 5.40
CA ARG A 468 19.40 10.99 4.87
C ARG A 468 20.36 11.68 5.84
N ALA A 469 19.85 12.48 6.78
CA ALA A 469 20.66 13.16 7.79
C ALA A 469 21.62 12.23 8.55
N SER A 470 22.80 12.74 8.89
CA SER A 470 23.74 12.05 9.78
C SER A 470 23.20 12.01 11.22
N LEU A 471 23.77 11.15 12.06
CA LEU A 471 23.37 11.07 13.47
C LEU A 471 23.59 12.40 14.22
N GLU A 472 24.66 13.12 13.87
CA GLU A 472 25.01 14.44 14.44
C GLU A 472 24.04 15.54 14.00
N GLU A 473 23.45 15.42 12.80
CA GLU A 473 22.51 16.38 12.25
C GLU A 473 21.09 16.21 12.81
N LEU A 474 20.67 14.99 13.17
CA LEU A 474 19.29 14.71 13.64
C LEU A 474 18.86 15.62 14.80
N GLN A 475 19.74 15.81 15.79
CA GLN A 475 19.43 16.67 16.94
C GLN A 475 19.28 18.13 16.51
N GLN A 476 20.07 18.57 15.52
CA GLN A 476 20.00 19.93 14.97
C GLN A 476 18.67 20.16 14.24
N LEU A 477 18.19 19.16 13.47
CA LEU A 477 16.89 19.21 12.80
C LEU A 477 15.76 19.51 13.79
N ILE A 478 15.72 18.79 14.91
CA ILE A 478 14.71 18.95 15.96
C ILE A 478 14.81 20.32 16.64
N ASN A 479 16.03 20.84 16.80
CA ASN A 479 16.32 22.08 17.53
C ASN A 479 16.34 23.35 16.67
N ARG A 480 16.01 23.25 15.37
CA ARG A 480 15.84 24.44 14.52
C ARG A 480 14.82 25.42 15.15
N PRO A 481 14.99 26.74 14.94
CA PRO A 481 13.98 27.70 15.36
C PRO A 481 12.61 27.33 14.81
N VAL A 482 11.58 27.47 15.64
CA VAL A 482 10.21 27.17 15.22
C VAL A 482 9.72 28.25 14.27
N LYS A 483 9.29 27.85 13.08
CA LYS A 483 8.77 28.74 12.03
C LYS A 483 7.34 28.32 11.68
N PHE A 484 6.54 29.30 11.28
CA PHE A 484 5.16 29.08 10.86
C PHE A 484 4.90 29.69 9.49
N VAL A 485 4.01 29.04 8.74
CA VAL A 485 3.33 29.58 7.56
C VAL A 485 1.88 29.81 7.96
N GLU A 486 1.32 30.95 7.58
CA GLU A 486 -0.08 31.26 7.87
C GLU A 486 -0.98 30.87 6.69
N VAL A 487 -2.04 30.11 6.97
CA VAL A 487 -3.03 29.65 5.98
C VAL A 487 -4.41 29.83 6.61
N ASP A 488 -5.27 30.64 5.97
CA ASP A 488 -6.62 30.95 6.48
C ASP A 488 -6.63 31.42 7.96
N GLY A 489 -5.61 32.19 8.37
CA GLY A 489 -5.44 32.66 9.76
C GLY A 489 -4.94 31.58 10.75
N VAL A 490 -4.69 30.36 10.28
CA VAL A 490 -4.13 29.27 11.08
C VAL A 490 -2.61 29.19 10.87
N LYS A 491 -1.86 29.18 11.96
CA LYS A 491 -0.40 28.99 11.93
C LYS A 491 -0.07 27.50 11.77
N ILE A 492 0.49 27.15 10.62
CA ILE A 492 0.96 25.81 10.29
C ILE A 492 2.48 25.79 10.44
N PRO A 493 3.08 24.83 11.19
CA PRO A 493 4.53 24.75 11.28
C PRO A 493 5.16 24.54 9.90
N ALA A 494 6.18 25.32 9.58
CA ALA A 494 6.88 25.19 8.31
C ALA A 494 7.63 23.85 8.25
N VAL A 495 7.83 23.31 7.04
CA VAL A 495 8.56 22.04 6.88
C VAL A 495 10.02 22.12 7.36
N ASP A 496 10.66 23.27 7.21
CA ASP A 496 12.03 23.54 7.67
C ASP A 496 12.11 23.99 9.14
N SER A 497 10.98 23.96 9.87
CA SER A 497 10.90 24.28 11.30
C SER A 497 11.46 23.15 12.16
N GLY A 498 12.01 23.48 13.33
CA GLY A 498 12.21 22.49 14.41
C GLY A 498 10.88 22.00 14.97
N LEU A 499 10.93 21.11 15.96
CA LEU A 499 9.71 20.64 16.63
C LEU A 499 9.05 21.78 17.43
N THR A 500 7.77 22.00 17.16
CA THR A 500 6.89 22.82 18.01
C THR A 500 6.71 22.18 19.38
N GLU A 501 6.20 22.93 20.34
CA GLU A 501 5.92 22.40 21.68
C GLU A 501 4.98 21.19 21.66
N GLN A 502 3.91 21.23 20.87
CA GLN A 502 2.96 20.12 20.75
C GLN A 502 3.62 18.86 20.14
N GLU A 503 4.45 19.04 19.12
CA GLU A 503 5.18 17.93 18.51
C GLU A 503 6.27 17.38 19.46
N ARG A 504 6.92 18.23 20.26
CA ARG A 504 7.85 17.79 21.32
C ARG A 504 7.14 16.93 22.35
N GLN A 505 5.99 17.38 22.86
CA GLN A 505 5.20 16.59 23.83
C GLN A 505 4.78 15.24 23.25
N LEU A 506 4.43 15.17 21.96
CA LEU A 506 4.17 13.91 21.28
C LEU A 506 5.42 13.01 21.25
N PHE A 507 6.59 13.55 20.88
CA PHE A 507 7.82 12.77 20.78
C PHE A 507 8.33 12.31 22.16
N ILE A 508 8.13 13.11 23.21
CA ILE A 508 8.39 12.74 24.61
C ILE A 508 7.48 11.57 25.01
N LYS A 509 6.17 11.67 24.74
CA LYS A 509 5.20 10.60 25.03
C LYS A 509 5.54 9.30 24.31
N LEU A 510 6.10 9.38 23.12
CA LEU A 510 6.56 8.22 22.34
C LEU A 510 7.92 7.68 22.80
N GLY A 511 8.63 8.38 23.68
CA GLY A 511 9.95 8.02 24.17
C GLY A 511 11.07 8.20 23.13
N LEU A 512 10.89 9.13 22.18
CA LEU A 512 11.86 9.41 21.12
C LEU A 512 12.82 10.54 21.48
N ILE A 513 12.39 11.43 22.37
CA ILE A 513 13.20 12.49 22.99
C ILE A 513 12.90 12.55 24.49
N ASP A 514 13.82 13.11 25.27
CA ASP A 514 13.60 13.44 26.69
C ASP A 514 12.92 14.81 26.88
N GLU A 515 12.68 15.17 28.13
CA GLU A 515 12.03 16.41 28.56
C GLU A 515 12.82 17.68 28.16
N ASP A 516 14.14 17.56 27.98
CA ASP A 516 15.03 18.62 27.49
C ASP A 516 15.09 18.66 25.95
N GLY A 517 14.43 17.73 25.27
CA GLY A 517 14.36 17.63 23.83
C GLY A 517 15.55 16.92 23.18
N ASN A 518 16.36 16.18 23.95
CA ASN A 518 17.45 15.37 23.42
C ASN A 518 16.91 14.03 22.91
N ILE A 519 17.41 13.57 21.77
CA ILE A 519 17.05 12.27 21.20
C ILE A 519 17.45 11.13 22.14
N THR A 520 16.53 10.20 22.39
CA THR A 520 16.73 9.03 23.24
C THR A 520 16.56 7.73 22.44
N PRO A 521 17.67 7.09 22.02
CA PRO A 521 17.61 5.76 21.38
C PRO A 521 16.93 4.71 22.28
N TRP A 522 16.31 3.71 21.66
CA TRP A 522 15.71 2.59 22.38
C TRP A 522 16.83 1.72 22.99
N VAL A 523 16.99 1.81 24.31
CA VAL A 523 17.99 1.04 25.04
C VAL A 523 17.55 -0.41 25.19
N ILE A 524 18.38 -1.32 24.70
CA ILE A 524 18.22 -2.77 24.85
C ILE A 524 19.38 -3.29 25.69
N ARG A 525 19.08 -3.94 26.81
CA ARG A 525 20.08 -4.63 27.63
C ARG A 525 20.04 -6.13 27.30
N PRO A 526 21.20 -6.83 27.28
CA PRO A 526 21.23 -8.26 27.00
C PRO A 526 20.28 -9.09 27.89
N ASP A 527 20.17 -8.76 29.18
CA ASP A 527 19.31 -9.47 30.14
C ASP A 527 17.81 -9.40 29.81
N MET A 528 17.40 -8.44 28.96
CA MET A 528 16.00 -8.26 28.55
C MET A 528 15.52 -9.29 27.54
N LEU A 529 16.43 -9.94 26.79
CA LEU A 529 16.08 -10.84 25.68
C LEU A 529 17.02 -12.04 25.52
N ASP A 530 17.96 -12.29 26.44
CA ASP A 530 18.93 -13.39 26.37
C ASP A 530 18.34 -14.80 26.35
N THR A 531 17.02 -14.96 26.53
CA THR A 531 16.25 -16.18 26.26
C THR A 531 14.98 -15.90 25.43
N PRO A 532 14.46 -16.89 24.69
CA PRO A 532 13.23 -16.75 23.91
C PRO A 532 12.01 -16.27 24.71
N GLU A 533 11.85 -16.74 25.96
CA GLU A 533 10.76 -16.31 26.83
C GLU A 533 10.84 -14.84 27.18
N LYS A 534 12.04 -14.33 27.48
CA LYS A 534 12.23 -12.92 27.80
C LYS A 534 11.95 -12.05 26.59
N LEU A 535 12.41 -12.46 25.40
CA LEU A 535 12.11 -11.73 24.17
C LEU A 535 10.59 -11.54 23.98
N LEU A 536 9.77 -12.56 24.22
CA LEU A 536 8.32 -12.46 24.02
C LEU A 536 7.55 -11.87 25.21
N ASN A 537 8.01 -12.07 26.44
CA ASN A 537 7.22 -11.74 27.64
C ASN A 537 7.74 -10.53 28.44
N ASN A 538 8.86 -9.90 28.04
CA ASN A 538 9.43 -8.81 28.82
C ASN A 538 8.64 -7.49 28.69
N PRO A 539 8.03 -6.99 29.77
CA PRO A 539 7.23 -5.77 29.74
C PRO A 539 8.06 -4.50 29.49
N GLU A 540 9.36 -4.49 29.79
CA GLU A 540 10.23 -3.34 29.47
C GLU A 540 10.44 -3.19 27.96
N LEU A 541 10.41 -4.29 27.19
CA LEU A 541 10.50 -4.24 25.73
C LEU A 541 9.17 -3.79 25.09
N TRP A 542 8.04 -4.29 25.62
CA TRP A 542 6.73 -4.19 24.97
C TRP A 542 5.75 -3.26 25.67
N GLY A 543 6.26 -2.23 26.34
CA GLY A 543 5.44 -1.13 26.86
C GLY A 543 4.49 -1.54 27.98
N GLY A 544 4.94 -2.39 28.89
CA GLY A 544 4.19 -2.85 30.07
C GLY A 544 3.34 -4.11 29.84
N LYS A 545 3.48 -4.78 28.69
CA LYS A 545 2.73 -5.98 28.30
C LYS A 545 3.69 -7.09 27.82
N ASP A 546 3.19 -8.30 27.62
CA ASP A 546 3.85 -9.26 26.73
C ASP A 546 3.67 -8.83 25.25
N LEU A 547 4.50 -9.38 24.36
CA LEU A 547 4.51 -9.03 22.94
C LEU A 547 3.17 -9.33 22.26
N TRP A 548 2.50 -10.44 22.61
CA TRP A 548 1.22 -10.78 22.00
C TRP A 548 0.19 -9.71 22.31
N SER A 549 0.08 -9.33 23.59
CA SER A 549 -0.83 -8.28 24.03
C SER A 549 -0.47 -6.92 23.46
N ALA A 550 0.80 -6.64 23.22
CA ALA A 550 1.24 -5.40 22.58
C ALA A 550 0.90 -5.35 21.08
N LEU A 551 0.93 -6.49 20.37
CA LEU A 551 0.72 -6.55 18.92
C LEU A 551 -0.73 -6.76 18.48
N PHE A 552 -1.53 -7.49 19.27
CA PHE A 552 -2.79 -8.07 18.78
C PHE A 552 -4.02 -7.72 19.61
N GLU A 553 -3.90 -7.24 20.84
CA GLU A 553 -5.09 -6.84 21.62
C GLU A 553 -5.84 -5.68 20.94
N PRO A 554 -7.16 -5.81 20.73
CA PRO A 554 -7.97 -4.73 20.17
C PRO A 554 -7.86 -3.49 21.05
N PRO A 555 -7.56 -2.32 20.46
CA PRO A 555 -7.51 -1.10 21.23
C PRO A 555 -8.93 -0.68 21.64
N LYS A 556 -9.02 0.07 22.73
CA LYS A 556 -10.26 0.78 23.10
C LYS A 556 -10.32 2.09 22.31
N GLY A 557 -11.52 2.49 21.93
CA GLY A 557 -11.76 3.77 21.26
C GLY A 557 -13.23 3.93 20.92
N ASP A 558 -13.54 4.97 20.17
CA ASP A 558 -14.90 5.31 19.80
C ASP A 558 -15.32 4.71 18.46
N ILE A 559 -16.63 4.48 18.36
CA ILE A 559 -17.35 4.19 17.12
C ILE A 559 -18.40 5.28 17.00
N THR A 560 -18.26 6.19 16.03
CA THR A 560 -19.15 7.35 15.86
C THR A 560 -19.90 7.27 14.53
N ALA A 561 -21.04 7.94 14.44
CA ALA A 561 -21.79 8.02 13.19
C ALA A 561 -20.95 8.61 12.04
N GLU A 562 -20.17 9.65 12.34
CA GLU A 562 -19.35 10.38 11.38
C GLU A 562 -18.24 9.50 10.80
N HIS A 563 -17.52 8.74 11.65
CA HIS A 563 -16.45 7.86 11.18
C HIS A 563 -17.01 6.65 10.40
N ILE A 564 -18.20 6.15 10.77
CA ILE A 564 -18.89 5.12 9.96
C ILE A 564 -19.21 5.68 8.57
N GLN A 565 -19.74 6.91 8.49
CA GLN A 565 -20.02 7.57 7.22
C GLN A 565 -18.75 7.81 6.40
N HIS A 566 -17.64 8.19 7.04
CA HIS A 566 -16.33 8.38 6.40
C HIS A 566 -15.77 7.08 5.84
N ALA A 567 -15.77 6.01 6.63
CA ALA A 567 -15.33 4.70 6.15
C ALA A 567 -16.15 4.23 4.94
N PHE A 568 -17.47 4.45 4.97
CA PHE A 568 -18.34 4.11 3.85
C PHE A 568 -18.02 4.96 2.61
N TYR A 569 -17.81 6.26 2.80
CA TYR A 569 -17.35 7.16 1.75
C TYR A 569 -16.04 6.70 1.11
N MET A 570 -15.03 6.34 1.91
CA MET A 570 -13.72 5.91 1.40
C MET A 570 -13.81 4.59 0.64
N ALA A 571 -14.57 3.61 1.17
CA ALA A 571 -14.79 2.33 0.52
C ALA A 571 -15.54 2.47 -0.82
N ALA A 572 -16.61 3.27 -0.85
CA ALA A 572 -17.39 3.51 -2.05
C ALA A 572 -16.58 4.26 -3.13
N ASN A 573 -15.90 5.35 -2.75
CA ASN A 573 -15.08 6.13 -3.68
C ASN A 573 -13.92 5.31 -4.25
N TYR A 574 -13.20 4.54 -3.43
CA TYR A 574 -12.14 3.70 -3.97
C TYR A 574 -12.70 2.60 -4.88
N GLY A 575 -13.80 1.94 -4.50
CA GLY A 575 -14.45 0.94 -5.34
C GLY A 575 -14.92 1.51 -6.69
N PHE A 576 -15.37 2.76 -6.71
CA PHE A 576 -15.72 3.49 -7.93
C PHE A 576 -14.48 3.74 -8.81
N GLN A 577 -13.36 4.15 -8.22
CA GLN A 577 -12.09 4.34 -8.94
C GLN A 577 -11.55 3.03 -9.51
N LEU A 578 -11.64 1.95 -8.72
CA LEU A 578 -11.28 0.60 -9.14
C LEU A 578 -12.04 0.22 -10.42
N LEU A 579 -13.38 0.31 -10.45
CA LEU A 579 -14.20 0.01 -11.65
C LEU A 579 -13.78 0.80 -12.90
N ASN A 580 -13.34 2.05 -12.72
CA ASN A 580 -12.83 2.92 -13.79
C ASN A 580 -11.38 2.60 -14.21
N GLY A 581 -10.74 1.62 -13.58
CA GLY A 581 -9.37 1.22 -13.87
C GLY A 581 -8.30 2.10 -13.24
N ASN A 582 -8.67 2.90 -12.24
CA ASN A 582 -7.76 3.74 -11.48
C ASN A 582 -7.44 3.08 -10.13
N LEU A 583 -6.34 2.34 -10.08
CA LEU A 583 -5.96 1.49 -8.95
C LEU A 583 -5.08 2.21 -7.92
N ALA A 584 -4.29 3.18 -8.37
CA ALA A 584 -3.62 4.17 -7.54
C ALA A 584 -4.45 5.47 -7.58
N ALA A 585 -5.45 5.54 -6.70
CA ALA A 585 -6.52 6.51 -6.79
C ALA A 585 -6.33 7.68 -5.81
N ALA A 586 -6.26 8.89 -6.36
CA ALA A 586 -6.25 10.11 -5.58
C ALA A 586 -7.67 10.44 -5.08
N ILE A 587 -7.93 10.30 -3.79
CA ILE A 587 -9.24 10.53 -3.15
C ILE A 587 -9.09 11.61 -2.08
N ASP A 588 -10.04 12.53 -2.03
CA ASP A 588 -10.10 13.57 -1.01
C ASP A 588 -10.67 12.98 0.29
N ASP A 589 -9.93 13.12 1.39
CA ASP A 589 -10.39 12.81 2.74
C ASP A 589 -10.95 14.10 3.35
N TYR A 590 -12.28 14.13 3.51
CA TYR A 590 -12.98 15.32 3.98
C TYR A 590 -12.81 15.57 5.48
N GLU A 591 -12.45 14.56 6.28
CA GLU A 591 -12.21 14.75 7.72
C GLU A 591 -10.84 15.40 7.95
N LEU A 592 -9.85 14.97 7.16
CA LEU A 592 -8.50 15.52 7.25
C LEU A 592 -8.30 16.80 6.42
N GLY A 593 -9.17 17.04 5.44
CA GLY A 593 -9.01 18.14 4.47
C GLY A 593 -7.76 17.96 3.61
N GLN A 594 -7.46 16.70 3.25
CA GLN A 594 -6.26 16.32 2.50
C GLN A 594 -6.61 15.33 1.40
N ARG A 595 -5.74 15.21 0.39
CA ARG A 595 -5.87 14.21 -0.67
C ARG A 595 -4.88 13.09 -0.44
N PHE A 596 -5.31 11.85 -0.60
CA PHE A 596 -4.46 10.67 -0.44
C PHE A 596 -4.42 9.87 -1.73
N MET A 597 -3.25 9.32 -2.06
CA MET A 597 -3.11 8.25 -3.02
C MET A 597 -3.48 6.93 -2.33
N ASN A 598 -4.53 6.28 -2.80
CA ASN A 598 -5.08 5.07 -2.22
C ASN A 598 -4.85 3.88 -3.14
N ASP A 599 -4.75 2.69 -2.54
CA ASP A 599 -4.68 1.40 -3.22
C ASP A 599 -5.73 0.43 -2.60
N LEU A 600 -5.66 -0.86 -2.95
CA LEU A 600 -6.66 -1.84 -2.51
C LEU A 600 -6.70 -2.02 -0.99
N ALA A 601 -5.62 -1.71 -0.27
CA ALA A 601 -5.57 -1.80 1.18
C ALA A 601 -6.57 -0.82 1.83
N THR A 602 -6.79 0.36 1.22
CA THR A 602 -7.83 1.32 1.63
C THR A 602 -9.22 0.67 1.56
N TYR A 603 -9.53 -0.02 0.46
CA TYR A 603 -10.80 -0.71 0.32
C TYR A 603 -10.94 -1.88 1.31
N ARG A 604 -9.87 -2.67 1.50
CA ARG A 604 -9.84 -3.79 2.44
C ARG A 604 -10.22 -3.30 3.83
N ILE A 605 -9.48 -2.34 4.40
CA ILE A 605 -9.65 -1.97 5.80
C ILE A 605 -11.05 -1.42 6.11
N PHE A 606 -11.53 -0.45 5.30
CA PHE A 606 -12.82 0.18 5.58
C PHE A 606 -13.98 -0.79 5.36
N SER A 607 -13.94 -1.59 4.30
CA SER A 607 -15.01 -2.54 4.04
C SER A 607 -15.04 -3.71 5.04
N THR A 608 -13.89 -4.14 5.53
CA THR A 608 -13.79 -5.12 6.61
C THR A 608 -14.34 -4.56 7.92
N TRP A 609 -13.98 -3.31 8.26
CA TRP A 609 -14.49 -2.65 9.46
C TRP A 609 -16.02 -2.45 9.40
N LEU A 610 -16.56 -1.92 8.29
CA LEU A 610 -18.00 -1.76 8.11
C LEU A 610 -18.75 -3.10 8.20
N TRP A 611 -18.17 -4.18 7.67
CA TRP A 611 -18.75 -5.51 7.79
C TRP A 611 -18.83 -5.98 9.24
N THR A 612 -17.77 -5.77 10.05
CA THR A 612 -17.80 -6.15 11.48
C THR A 612 -18.79 -5.31 12.26
N LEU A 613 -18.92 -4.01 11.96
CA LEU A 613 -19.90 -3.13 12.58
C LEU A 613 -21.34 -3.65 12.35
N LEU A 614 -21.70 -3.95 11.11
CA LEU A 614 -23.02 -4.48 10.77
C LEU A 614 -23.26 -5.86 11.35
N ARG A 615 -22.28 -6.76 11.20
CA ARG A 615 -22.37 -8.15 11.66
C ARG A 615 -22.69 -8.25 13.14
N HIS A 616 -22.08 -7.38 13.94
CA HIS A 616 -22.19 -7.37 15.40
C HIS A 616 -23.17 -6.33 15.94
N LYS A 617 -23.84 -5.56 15.06
CA LYS A 617 -24.70 -4.43 15.45
C LYS A 617 -23.97 -3.50 16.43
N ALA A 618 -22.74 -3.13 16.08
CA ALA A 618 -21.84 -2.37 16.94
C ALA A 618 -22.53 -1.13 17.52
N VAL A 619 -22.29 -0.87 18.80
CA VAL A 619 -22.91 0.24 19.52
C VAL A 619 -22.14 1.52 19.23
N ILE A 620 -22.84 2.54 18.74
CA ILE A 620 -22.30 3.87 18.53
C ILE A 620 -22.05 4.52 19.90
N THR A 621 -20.82 4.97 20.15
CA THR A 621 -20.34 5.34 21.48
C THR A 621 -20.60 6.80 21.86
N LYS A 622 -20.93 7.64 20.89
CA LYS A 622 -21.13 9.09 21.06
C LYS A 622 -22.37 9.57 20.31
N ASP A 623 -22.99 10.62 20.82
CA ASP A 623 -24.02 11.36 20.07
C ASP A 623 -23.39 11.94 18.80
N GLY A 624 -24.09 11.81 17.68
CA GLY A 624 -23.63 12.33 16.39
C GLY A 624 -24.77 12.32 15.37
N ALA A 625 -24.41 12.45 14.09
CA ALA A 625 -25.37 12.36 13.00
C ALA A 625 -24.72 11.82 11.72
N PHE A 626 -25.52 11.13 10.90
CA PHE A 626 -25.20 11.05 9.48
C PHE A 626 -25.58 12.34 8.78
N LYS A 627 -24.68 12.78 7.91
CA LYS A 627 -24.75 14.07 7.25
C LYS A 627 -25.14 13.93 5.78
N GLY A 628 -25.96 14.85 5.31
CA GLY A 628 -26.22 15.09 3.89
C GLY A 628 -25.13 15.96 3.27
N PRO A 629 -25.10 16.05 1.93
CA PRO A 629 -24.08 16.82 1.22
C PRO A 629 -24.25 18.33 1.40
N ALA A 630 -23.14 19.04 1.47
CA ALA A 630 -23.09 20.49 1.27
C ALA A 630 -21.83 20.89 0.49
N ARG A 631 -21.94 21.97 -0.30
CA ARG A 631 -20.79 22.60 -0.96
C ARG A 631 -20.04 23.48 0.04
N THR A 632 -18.77 23.17 0.27
CA THR A 632 -17.91 23.84 1.25
C THR A 632 -16.63 24.36 0.61
N SER A 633 -15.75 24.99 1.39
CA SER A 633 -14.40 25.38 0.95
C SER A 633 -13.47 24.20 0.65
N LEU A 634 -13.88 22.97 0.96
CA LEU A 634 -13.13 21.74 0.68
C LEU A 634 -13.70 20.93 -0.50
N GLY A 635 -14.83 21.36 -1.07
CA GLY A 635 -15.61 20.57 -2.01
C GLY A 635 -17.04 20.30 -1.54
N VAL A 636 -17.76 19.50 -2.32
CA VAL A 636 -19.00 18.86 -1.85
C VAL A 636 -18.65 17.71 -0.92
N ILE A 637 -19.03 17.84 0.37
CA ILE A 637 -18.73 16.86 1.42
C ILE A 637 -19.97 16.60 2.28
N PRO A 638 -20.03 15.47 3.02
CA PRO A 638 -21.05 15.28 4.06
C PRO A 638 -20.89 16.33 5.19
N ALA A 639 -21.85 17.23 5.35
CA ALA A 639 -21.74 18.36 6.28
C ALA A 639 -23.04 18.75 7.00
N GLU A 640 -24.20 18.53 6.40
CA GLU A 640 -25.49 18.90 7.01
C GLU A 640 -26.07 17.74 7.82
N ASP A 641 -26.26 17.88 9.13
CA ASP A 641 -26.88 16.81 9.93
C ASP A 641 -28.28 16.45 9.42
N ARG A 642 -28.49 15.18 9.02
CA ARG A 642 -29.79 14.68 8.50
C ARG A 642 -30.41 13.62 9.39
N VAL A 643 -29.60 12.68 9.88
CA VAL A 643 -30.06 11.59 10.74
C VAL A 643 -29.31 11.67 12.05
N LYS A 644 -29.96 12.19 13.11
CA LYS A 644 -29.39 12.24 14.45
C LYS A 644 -29.34 10.84 15.06
N ILE A 645 -28.20 10.50 15.66
CA ILE A 645 -27.93 9.18 16.21
C ILE A 645 -27.40 9.35 17.64
N PRO A 646 -28.20 9.01 18.67
CA PRO A 646 -27.74 9.09 20.05
C PRO A 646 -26.73 7.97 20.36
N ALA A 647 -25.83 8.23 21.31
CA ALA A 647 -24.98 7.21 21.90
C ALA A 647 -25.81 6.03 22.42
N GLY A 648 -25.28 4.81 22.27
CA GLY A 648 -26.00 3.58 22.59
C GLY A 648 -26.81 3.01 21.42
N THR A 649 -26.94 3.72 20.30
CA THR A 649 -27.65 3.21 19.12
C THR A 649 -26.85 2.08 18.46
N PRO A 650 -27.45 0.89 18.24
CA PRO A 650 -26.80 -0.18 17.48
C PRO A 650 -26.78 0.14 15.98
N PHE A 651 -25.66 -0.12 15.31
CA PHE A 651 -25.55 0.02 13.85
C PHE A 651 -26.23 -1.14 13.13
N THR A 652 -27.52 -0.99 12.80
CA THR A 652 -28.35 -2.00 12.13
C THR A 652 -28.35 -1.84 10.60
N GLU A 653 -28.90 -2.83 9.89
CA GLU A 653 -29.13 -2.71 8.45
C GLU A 653 -30.02 -1.53 8.07
N GLU A 654 -31.04 -1.20 8.86
CA GLU A 654 -31.91 -0.03 8.62
C GLU A 654 -31.10 1.27 8.72
N LEU A 655 -30.20 1.36 9.70
CA LEU A 655 -29.35 2.53 9.86
C LEU A 655 -28.32 2.62 8.73
N PHE A 656 -27.79 1.49 8.27
CA PHE A 656 -26.95 1.43 7.08
C PHE A 656 -27.68 1.82 5.79
N ASP A 657 -28.94 1.42 5.61
CA ASP A 657 -29.73 1.84 4.44
C ASP A 657 -29.90 3.38 4.42
N LYS A 658 -30.12 4.02 5.57
CA LYS A 658 -30.12 5.50 5.67
C LYS A 658 -28.79 6.14 5.29
N LEU A 659 -27.67 5.53 5.73
CA LEU A 659 -26.33 5.99 5.34
C LEU A 659 -26.09 5.83 3.83
N TRP A 660 -26.55 4.72 3.26
CA TRP A 660 -26.48 4.44 1.83
C TRP A 660 -27.18 5.56 1.05
N ASP A 661 -28.42 5.92 1.45
CA ASP A 661 -29.23 6.93 0.75
C ASP A 661 -28.54 8.29 0.75
N LEU A 662 -28.00 8.70 1.91
CA LEU A 662 -27.24 9.94 2.04
C LEU A 662 -25.95 9.95 1.20
N HIS A 663 -25.30 8.80 1.01
CA HIS A 663 -24.13 8.70 0.14
C HIS A 663 -24.49 8.87 -1.34
N MET A 664 -25.67 8.40 -1.77
CA MET A 664 -26.13 8.65 -3.13
C MET A 664 -26.58 10.09 -3.35
N GLU A 665 -27.22 10.72 -2.35
CA GLU A 665 -27.47 12.16 -2.38
C GLU A 665 -26.15 12.93 -2.55
N TRP A 666 -25.12 12.55 -1.78
CA TRP A 666 -23.78 13.12 -1.93
C TRP A 666 -23.17 12.88 -3.31
N THR A 667 -23.29 11.66 -3.84
CA THR A 667 -22.77 11.31 -5.18
C THR A 667 -23.39 12.19 -6.27
N LEU A 668 -24.70 12.41 -6.21
CA LEU A 668 -25.41 13.28 -7.17
C LEU A 668 -24.98 14.75 -7.03
N ALA A 669 -24.89 15.25 -5.79
CA ALA A 669 -24.42 16.61 -5.53
C ALA A 669 -22.96 16.83 -5.96
N PHE A 670 -22.10 15.82 -5.81
CA PHE A 670 -20.72 15.85 -6.29
C PHE A 670 -20.65 15.92 -7.82
N TYR A 671 -21.52 15.20 -8.54
CA TYR A 671 -21.59 15.28 -9.99
C TYR A 671 -22.08 16.64 -10.49
N ASP A 672 -23.10 17.21 -9.85
CA ASP A 672 -23.60 18.55 -10.16
C ASP A 672 -22.50 19.61 -9.97
N ASP A 673 -21.74 19.53 -8.87
CA ASP A 673 -20.62 20.45 -8.64
C ASP A 673 -19.49 20.30 -9.68
N LEU A 674 -19.18 19.08 -10.12
CA LEU A 674 -18.23 18.88 -11.21
C LEU A 674 -18.71 19.49 -12.53
N ASP A 675 -20.02 19.42 -12.81
CA ASP A 675 -20.62 20.04 -14.00
C ASP A 675 -20.55 21.57 -13.93
N ILE A 676 -20.82 22.15 -12.76
CA ILE A 676 -20.65 23.59 -12.52
C ILE A 676 -19.18 24.01 -12.76
N ILE A 677 -18.22 23.29 -12.16
CA ILE A 677 -16.79 23.59 -12.31
C ILE A 677 -16.36 23.47 -13.78
N ALA A 678 -16.82 22.43 -14.49
CA ALA A 678 -16.51 22.25 -15.90
C ALA A 678 -17.09 23.40 -16.75
N ALA A 679 -18.36 23.78 -16.51
CA ALA A 679 -19.00 24.90 -17.19
C ALA A 679 -18.26 26.22 -16.96
N GLU A 680 -17.90 26.53 -15.70
CA GLU A 680 -17.13 27.72 -15.36
C GLU A 680 -15.77 27.76 -16.08
N ARG A 681 -15.04 26.62 -16.12
CA ARG A 681 -13.76 26.52 -16.83
C ARG A 681 -13.89 26.73 -18.33
N ILE A 682 -14.92 26.15 -18.94
CA ILE A 682 -15.20 26.32 -20.38
C ILE A 682 -15.48 27.80 -20.68
N LEU A 683 -16.34 28.45 -19.90
CA LEU A 683 -16.69 29.86 -20.10
C LEU A 683 -15.50 30.80 -19.86
N THR A 684 -14.65 30.49 -18.87
CA THR A 684 -13.47 31.30 -18.51
C THR A 684 -12.48 31.44 -19.68
N ARG A 685 -12.40 30.44 -20.57
CA ARG A 685 -11.55 30.48 -21.77
C ARG A 685 -11.87 31.64 -22.71
N PHE A 686 -13.10 32.15 -22.68
CA PHE A 686 -13.57 33.21 -23.57
C PHE A 686 -13.67 34.57 -22.87
N THR A 687 -13.55 34.63 -21.54
CA THR A 687 -13.79 35.82 -20.72
C THR A 687 -13.03 37.06 -21.19
N ASP A 688 -11.74 36.94 -21.52
CA ASP A 688 -10.95 38.10 -21.94
C ASP A 688 -11.40 38.67 -23.30
N ARG A 689 -11.82 37.81 -24.23
CA ARG A 689 -12.35 38.23 -25.53
C ARG A 689 -13.71 38.90 -25.37
N VAL A 690 -14.58 38.32 -24.56
CA VAL A 690 -15.88 38.90 -24.20
C VAL A 690 -15.69 40.25 -23.51
N LYS A 691 -14.75 40.34 -22.56
CA LYS A 691 -14.39 41.58 -21.88
C LYS A 691 -13.94 42.67 -22.85
N ARG A 692 -13.17 42.34 -23.89
CA ARG A 692 -12.77 43.31 -24.93
C ARG A 692 -13.96 43.84 -25.73
N ALA A 693 -14.86 42.96 -26.17
CA ALA A 693 -16.07 43.37 -26.88
C ALA A 693 -16.97 44.28 -26.02
N ILE A 694 -17.08 43.98 -24.73
CA ILE A 694 -17.81 44.82 -23.76
C ILE A 694 -17.11 46.16 -23.53
N ALA A 695 -15.79 46.16 -23.37
CA ALA A 695 -15.02 47.39 -23.15
C ALA A 695 -15.14 48.36 -24.34
N GLU A 696 -15.17 47.85 -25.57
CA GLU A 696 -15.46 48.66 -26.76
C GLU A 696 -16.85 49.29 -26.70
N ALA A 697 -17.88 48.50 -26.36
CA ALA A 697 -19.26 48.97 -26.27
C ALA A 697 -19.45 50.07 -25.21
N TYR A 698 -18.65 50.06 -24.13
CA TYR A 698 -18.79 51.01 -23.00
C TYR A 698 -17.75 52.14 -23.00
N ARG A 699 -16.86 52.19 -23.99
CA ARG A 699 -15.66 53.06 -23.97
C ARG A 699 -15.93 54.56 -23.83
N ALA A 700 -17.03 55.08 -24.38
CA ALA A 700 -17.35 56.50 -24.30
C ALA A 700 -18.87 56.73 -24.38
N GLY A 701 -19.53 56.52 -23.24
CA GLY A 701 -20.99 56.41 -23.15
C GLY A 701 -21.45 55.01 -23.58
N PRO A 702 -22.27 54.29 -22.77
CA PRO A 702 -22.72 52.95 -23.14
C PRO A 702 -23.38 52.94 -24.51
N PHE A 703 -22.90 52.04 -25.37
CA PHE A 703 -23.44 51.77 -26.70
C PHE A 703 -23.39 52.94 -27.70
N ARG A 704 -22.58 53.98 -27.43
CA ARG A 704 -22.51 55.17 -28.30
C ARG A 704 -21.90 54.88 -29.67
N TYR A 705 -20.99 53.91 -29.74
CA TYR A 705 -20.26 53.53 -30.96
C TYR A 705 -20.61 52.12 -31.46
N GLN A 706 -21.43 51.39 -30.70
CA GLN A 706 -21.80 50.01 -30.98
C GLN A 706 -23.12 49.69 -30.30
N SER A 707 -24.12 49.23 -31.04
CA SER A 707 -25.42 48.85 -30.49
C SER A 707 -25.33 47.58 -29.61
N PRO A 708 -26.27 47.36 -28.68
CA PRO A 708 -26.33 46.12 -27.91
C PRO A 708 -26.36 44.85 -28.79
N ARG A 709 -27.04 44.90 -29.94
CA ARG A 709 -27.12 43.77 -30.88
C ARG A 709 -25.79 43.49 -31.57
N GLU A 710 -25.07 44.53 -31.97
CA GLU A 710 -23.71 44.37 -32.53
C GLU A 710 -22.74 43.83 -31.47
N THR A 711 -22.86 44.26 -30.21
CA THR A 711 -22.06 43.73 -29.10
C THR A 711 -22.35 42.25 -28.85
N ALA A 712 -23.62 41.86 -28.81
CA ALA A 712 -24.00 40.46 -28.69
C ALA A 712 -23.46 39.61 -29.85
N LYS A 713 -23.51 40.14 -31.09
CA LYS A 713 -22.95 39.47 -32.26
C LYS A 713 -21.43 39.29 -32.16
N LYS A 714 -20.68 40.35 -31.79
CA LYS A 714 -19.23 40.23 -31.55
C LYS A 714 -18.90 39.22 -30.45
N ILE A 715 -19.70 39.15 -29.39
CA ILE A 715 -19.54 38.15 -28.32
C ILE A 715 -19.78 36.73 -28.86
N ALA A 716 -20.80 36.53 -29.69
CA ALA A 716 -21.04 35.23 -30.31
C ALA A 716 -19.91 34.83 -31.28
N GLU A 717 -19.40 35.79 -32.07
CA GLU A 717 -18.31 35.56 -33.03
C GLU A 717 -16.97 35.20 -32.36
N VAL A 718 -16.74 35.61 -31.09
CA VAL A 718 -15.51 35.22 -30.36
C VAL A 718 -15.57 33.83 -29.72
N ILE A 719 -16.75 33.20 -29.69
CA ILE A 719 -16.94 31.82 -29.18
C ILE A 719 -17.12 30.91 -30.39
N THR A 720 -16.02 30.39 -30.91
CA THR A 720 -16.04 29.47 -32.06
C THR A 720 -16.34 28.04 -31.63
N GLU A 721 -17.03 27.28 -32.48
CA GLU A 721 -17.36 25.86 -32.25
C GLU A 721 -16.10 25.00 -31.99
N GLU A 722 -15.03 25.17 -32.77
CA GLU A 722 -13.78 24.40 -32.63
C GLU A 722 -13.11 24.58 -31.26
N GLU A 723 -12.99 25.82 -30.78
CA GLU A 723 -12.43 26.08 -29.45
C GLU A 723 -13.35 25.63 -28.32
N LEU A 724 -14.67 25.67 -28.53
CA LEU A 724 -15.65 25.20 -27.56
C LEU A 724 -15.60 23.67 -27.46
N GLU A 725 -15.55 22.96 -28.58
CA GLU A 725 -15.36 21.51 -28.63
C GLU A 725 -14.09 21.11 -27.88
N LYS A 726 -12.97 21.80 -28.15
CA LYS A 726 -11.71 21.58 -27.43
C LYS A 726 -11.86 21.80 -25.93
N ALA A 727 -12.54 22.87 -25.51
CA ALA A 727 -12.79 23.15 -24.10
C ALA A 727 -13.68 22.08 -23.43
N VAL A 728 -14.69 21.57 -24.13
CA VAL A 728 -15.56 20.48 -23.66
C VAL A 728 -14.74 19.21 -23.46
N VAL A 729 -13.92 18.82 -24.43
CA VAL A 729 -13.06 17.62 -24.34
C VAL A 729 -12.01 17.76 -23.23
N GLU A 730 -11.42 18.95 -23.06
CA GLU A 730 -10.43 19.23 -22.00
C GLU A 730 -11.04 19.16 -20.58
N ASN A 731 -12.34 19.40 -20.43
CA ASN A 731 -13.06 19.40 -19.15
C ASN A 731 -13.94 18.18 -18.92
N GLN A 732 -13.89 17.16 -19.79
CA GLN A 732 -14.65 15.94 -19.61
C GLN A 732 -14.32 15.24 -18.27
N PRO A 733 -15.30 14.57 -17.63
CA PRO A 733 -15.04 13.81 -16.41
C PRO A 733 -14.02 12.69 -16.67
N ARG A 734 -13.24 12.35 -15.64
CA ARG A 734 -12.23 11.28 -15.73
C ARG A 734 -12.79 9.88 -15.48
N PHE A 735 -14.08 9.77 -15.20
CA PHE A 735 -14.74 8.54 -14.79
C PHE A 735 -16.16 8.45 -15.36
N ASP A 736 -16.62 7.23 -15.56
CA ASP A 736 -17.97 6.92 -15.97
C ASP A 736 -18.91 6.95 -14.75
N ARG A 737 -19.81 7.94 -14.73
CA ARG A 737 -20.76 8.16 -13.64
C ARG A 737 -21.74 7.00 -13.48
N SER A 738 -21.98 6.20 -14.54
CA SER A 738 -22.87 5.03 -14.50
C SER A 738 -22.33 3.89 -13.64
N PHE A 739 -21.05 3.93 -13.25
CA PHE A 739 -20.45 2.89 -12.41
C PHE A 739 -20.77 3.08 -10.91
N ALA A 740 -21.23 4.25 -10.49
CA ALA A 740 -21.54 4.51 -9.08
C ALA A 740 -22.65 3.58 -8.53
N PRO A 741 -23.82 3.43 -9.17
CA PRO A 741 -24.83 2.47 -8.72
C PRO A 741 -24.30 1.04 -8.58
N VAL A 742 -23.38 0.63 -9.46
CA VAL A 742 -22.84 -0.74 -9.49
C VAL A 742 -21.93 -1.01 -8.30
N ILE A 743 -21.01 -0.10 -7.98
CA ILE A 743 -20.19 -0.28 -6.78
C ILE A 743 -21.05 -0.25 -5.53
N MET A 744 -22.09 0.57 -5.50
CA MET A 744 -23.00 0.67 -4.36
C MET A 744 -23.80 -0.62 -4.16
N GLU A 745 -24.21 -1.31 -5.22
CA GLU A 745 -24.85 -2.63 -5.15
C GLU A 745 -23.89 -3.72 -4.66
N ILE A 746 -22.66 -3.77 -5.20
CA ILE A 746 -21.62 -4.71 -4.77
C ILE A 746 -21.32 -4.52 -3.28
N LEU A 747 -21.12 -3.28 -2.85
CA LEU A 747 -20.79 -2.96 -1.47
C LEU A 747 -21.98 -3.28 -0.53
N LYS A 748 -23.21 -2.93 -0.91
CA LYS A 748 -24.43 -3.26 -0.15
C LYS A 748 -24.60 -4.77 0.03
N THR A 749 -24.47 -5.53 -1.06
CA THR A 749 -24.61 -7.00 -1.04
C THR A 749 -23.56 -7.63 -0.15
N LYS A 750 -22.30 -7.20 -0.28
CA LYS A 750 -21.19 -7.68 0.52
C LYS A 750 -21.36 -7.36 2.01
N LEU A 751 -21.69 -6.12 2.36
CA LEU A 751 -21.77 -5.67 3.75
C LEU A 751 -22.95 -6.30 4.50
N LYS A 752 -24.06 -6.55 3.83
CA LYS A 752 -25.23 -7.24 4.42
C LYS A 752 -25.08 -8.76 4.48
N SER A 753 -24.15 -9.34 3.73
CA SER A 753 -23.96 -10.79 3.72
C SER A 753 -23.34 -11.30 5.02
N PRO A 754 -23.82 -12.43 5.59
CA PRO A 754 -23.15 -13.10 6.69
C PRO A 754 -21.82 -13.76 6.27
N MET A 755 -21.57 -13.90 4.96
CA MET A 755 -20.33 -14.48 4.44
C MET A 755 -19.24 -13.41 4.31
N TYR A 756 -18.18 -13.54 5.12
CA TYR A 756 -17.03 -12.65 5.04
C TYR A 756 -16.08 -13.03 3.89
N LEU A 757 -15.58 -12.02 3.17
CA LEU A 757 -14.58 -12.15 2.10
C LEU A 757 -13.27 -11.41 2.46
N GLN A 758 -12.18 -12.17 2.60
CA GLN A 758 -10.83 -11.61 2.75
C GLN A 758 -10.29 -11.15 1.37
N HIS A 759 -9.49 -10.09 1.35
CA HIS A 759 -8.95 -9.48 0.11
C HIS A 759 -10.06 -9.18 -0.92
N SER A 760 -11.16 -8.60 -0.42
CA SER A 760 -12.40 -8.41 -1.17
C SER A 760 -12.33 -7.47 -2.38
N GLY A 761 -11.18 -6.82 -2.63
CA GLY A 761 -10.92 -6.16 -3.91
C GLY A 761 -11.03 -7.13 -5.10
N ARG A 762 -10.66 -8.41 -4.90
CA ARG A 762 -10.81 -9.47 -5.91
C ARG A 762 -12.26 -9.63 -6.40
N LEU A 763 -13.24 -9.37 -5.54
CA LEU A 763 -14.67 -9.42 -5.91
C LEU A 763 -14.98 -8.41 -7.02
N ILE A 764 -14.54 -7.16 -6.84
CA ILE A 764 -14.76 -6.11 -7.84
C ILE A 764 -14.00 -6.44 -9.11
N MET A 765 -12.76 -6.94 -8.99
CA MET A 765 -11.96 -7.35 -10.15
C MET A 765 -12.62 -8.45 -10.97
N ALA A 766 -13.22 -9.44 -10.30
CA ALA A 766 -13.86 -10.59 -10.95
C ALA A 766 -15.18 -10.21 -11.62
N LEU A 767 -15.90 -9.24 -11.05
CA LEU A 767 -17.19 -8.79 -11.53
C LEU A 767 -17.10 -7.71 -12.61
N ALA A 768 -16.05 -6.87 -12.59
CA ALA A 768 -15.88 -5.76 -13.54
C ALA A 768 -15.87 -6.14 -15.03
N PRO A 769 -15.24 -7.25 -15.47
CA PRO A 769 -15.22 -7.62 -16.88
C PRO A 769 -16.51 -8.30 -17.35
N LEU A 770 -17.45 -8.63 -16.44
CA LEU A 770 -18.69 -9.34 -16.79
C LEU A 770 -19.74 -8.37 -17.35
N PRO A 771 -20.53 -8.80 -18.36
CA PRO A 771 -21.77 -8.13 -18.76
C PRO A 771 -22.74 -7.94 -17.59
N ASP A 772 -23.59 -6.93 -17.67
CA ASP A 772 -24.44 -6.50 -16.55
C ASP A 772 -25.33 -7.61 -15.96
N GLU A 773 -26.07 -8.31 -16.80
CA GLU A 773 -26.96 -9.40 -16.36
C GLU A 773 -26.18 -10.56 -15.72
N GLU A 774 -25.02 -10.90 -16.29
CA GLU A 774 -24.16 -11.98 -15.78
C GLU A 774 -23.48 -11.59 -14.46
N ARG A 775 -23.10 -10.31 -14.33
CA ARG A 775 -22.50 -9.77 -13.11
C ARG A 775 -23.47 -9.88 -11.94
N ASP A 776 -24.73 -9.52 -12.11
CA ASP A 776 -25.69 -9.49 -11.01
C ASP A 776 -26.04 -10.91 -10.54
N LEU A 777 -26.11 -11.87 -11.48
CA LEU A 777 -26.23 -13.30 -11.15
C LEU A 777 -24.97 -13.82 -10.43
N ALA A 778 -23.77 -13.47 -10.91
CA ALA A 778 -22.52 -13.86 -10.29
C ALA A 778 -22.38 -13.26 -8.88
N LEU A 779 -22.71 -11.98 -8.69
CA LEU A 779 -22.68 -11.30 -7.40
C LEU A 779 -23.57 -12.03 -6.37
N LYS A 780 -24.80 -12.37 -6.75
CA LYS A 780 -25.71 -13.16 -5.89
C LYS A 780 -25.16 -14.54 -5.58
N ALA A 781 -24.64 -15.24 -6.58
CA ALA A 781 -24.03 -16.56 -6.40
C ALA A 781 -22.83 -16.52 -5.44
N LEU A 782 -21.99 -15.50 -5.51
CA LEU A 782 -20.80 -15.34 -4.64
C LEU A 782 -21.13 -15.19 -3.16
N PHE A 783 -22.36 -14.85 -2.80
CA PHE A 783 -22.84 -14.76 -1.42
C PHE A 783 -23.93 -15.80 -1.11
N THR A 784 -24.00 -16.86 -1.90
CA THR A 784 -24.89 -18.02 -1.72
C THR A 784 -24.04 -19.24 -1.31
N PRO A 785 -24.53 -20.17 -0.46
CA PRO A 785 -23.80 -21.39 -0.13
C PRO A 785 -23.30 -22.14 -1.37
N ARG A 786 -22.08 -22.68 -1.31
CA ARG A 786 -21.39 -23.26 -2.48
C ARG A 786 -22.19 -24.39 -3.13
N GLU A 787 -22.80 -25.25 -2.32
CA GLU A 787 -23.59 -26.41 -2.77
C GLU A 787 -24.79 -25.99 -3.64
N GLU A 788 -25.38 -24.83 -3.31
CA GLU A 788 -26.47 -24.25 -4.07
C GLU A 788 -25.96 -23.67 -5.40
N VAL A 789 -24.82 -22.98 -5.40
CA VAL A 789 -24.18 -22.51 -6.63
C VAL A 789 -23.84 -23.68 -7.56
N GLU A 790 -23.30 -24.77 -7.02
CA GLU A 790 -23.03 -26.00 -7.78
C GLU A 790 -24.30 -26.64 -8.34
N ARG A 791 -25.41 -26.64 -7.58
CA ARG A 791 -26.71 -27.10 -8.07
C ARG A 791 -27.17 -26.24 -9.25
N LEU A 792 -27.13 -24.92 -9.12
CA LEU A 792 -27.55 -24.00 -10.18
C LEU A 792 -26.70 -24.12 -11.45
N VAL A 793 -25.40 -24.38 -11.31
CA VAL A 793 -24.51 -24.66 -12.46
C VAL A 793 -24.89 -25.99 -13.13
N ARG A 794 -25.15 -27.05 -12.35
CA ARG A 794 -25.58 -28.36 -12.89
C ARG A 794 -26.93 -28.29 -13.59
N GLU A 795 -27.85 -27.44 -13.11
CA GLU A 795 -29.15 -27.18 -13.72
C GLU A 795 -29.08 -26.26 -14.96
N GLY A 796 -27.89 -25.75 -15.31
CA GLY A 796 -27.72 -24.82 -16.44
C GLY A 796 -28.25 -23.40 -16.18
N ARG A 797 -28.58 -23.08 -14.93
CA ARG A 797 -29.08 -21.75 -14.50
C ARG A 797 -27.96 -20.75 -14.24
N LEU A 798 -26.75 -21.24 -14.00
CA LEU A 798 -25.52 -20.46 -13.93
C LEU A 798 -24.47 -21.08 -14.85
N ARG A 799 -23.61 -20.24 -15.45
CA ARG A 799 -22.51 -20.75 -16.26
C ARG A 799 -21.40 -21.34 -15.39
N PRO A 800 -20.66 -22.37 -15.84
CA PRO A 800 -19.58 -23.00 -15.07
C PRO A 800 -18.51 -22.02 -14.57
N GLN A 801 -18.25 -20.94 -15.32
CA GLN A 801 -17.29 -19.90 -14.95
C GLN A 801 -17.65 -19.21 -13.62
N VAL A 802 -18.93 -19.15 -13.26
CA VAL A 802 -19.36 -18.57 -11.96
C VAL A 802 -18.85 -19.40 -10.80
N LEU A 803 -18.79 -20.73 -10.94
CA LEU A 803 -18.21 -21.60 -9.90
C LEU A 803 -16.68 -21.47 -9.83
N GLU A 804 -15.98 -21.32 -10.96
CA GLU A 804 -14.54 -21.02 -10.96
C GLU A 804 -14.24 -19.69 -10.24
N LEU A 805 -15.05 -18.65 -10.49
CA LEU A 805 -14.96 -17.38 -9.76
C LEU A 805 -15.29 -17.54 -8.28
N TYR A 806 -16.31 -18.33 -7.94
CA TYR A 806 -16.66 -18.63 -6.55
C TYR A 806 -15.48 -19.26 -5.81
N ASP A 807 -14.88 -20.30 -6.38
CA ASP A 807 -13.76 -21.00 -5.75
C ASP A 807 -12.50 -20.13 -5.67
N TYR A 808 -12.29 -19.23 -6.61
CA TYR A 808 -11.23 -18.22 -6.54
C TYR A 808 -11.46 -17.18 -5.42
N ILE A 809 -12.67 -16.61 -5.34
CA ILE A 809 -13.00 -15.55 -4.36
C ILE A 809 -13.05 -16.08 -2.92
N HIS A 810 -13.52 -17.32 -2.75
CA HIS A 810 -13.64 -17.96 -1.43
C HIS A 810 -12.42 -18.81 -1.05
N ASP A 811 -11.40 -18.88 -1.89
CA ASP A 811 -10.18 -19.66 -1.68
C ASP A 811 -10.44 -21.18 -1.50
N ASN A 812 -11.44 -21.74 -2.21
CA ASN A 812 -11.84 -23.16 -2.15
C ASN A 812 -11.06 -24.08 -3.12
N ARG A 813 -9.93 -23.59 -3.62
CA ARG A 813 -9.14 -24.21 -4.70
C ARG A 813 -8.26 -25.38 -4.27
#